data_AF-A0A182N406-F1
#
_entry.id   AF-A0A182N406-F1
#
_cell.length_a   1.000
_cell.length_b   1.000
_cell.length_c   1.000
_cell.angle_alpha   90.00
_cell.angle_beta   90.00
_cell.angle_gamma   90.00
#
_symmetry.space_group_name_H-M   'P 1'
#
loop_
_entity.id
_entity.type
_entity.pdbx_description
1 polymer ?
#
loop_
_entity_poly.entity_id
_entity_poly.type
_entity_poly.pdbx_seq_one_letter_code
_entity_poly.pdbx_strand_id
1 'polypeptide(L)'
;MANSGRFLVALYSALLALSSIVTAGDADTARYDNFRLYRVLIETQAQVEMLRQLEEQSDCYSFMGHANHPNQNLTIMVSPHKIAEITELLSRYNLQGTILLYNMQELIDKEQATIKPKNTPPEEFSWQFYHHLDTINDWLRYQVSRHANLQLLELNASYENRTLYGVKLSKDPSNSAIVVECGIHAREWISPASCTFVLNELLSSDREEVRHLADSYNWIIFPVVNPDGYQYTFEGDRLWRKNTKPYGICRGVDLNRNFASDWNGPGASSDPCRYDFCGASAASEPETQALTKFLIDAAGNQRIRAYFSIHSFSQLVMFPYGFTVSRVPNYDDLLAIGRKGTAAIERTHGTRYVCGAMIETIYPSSGDSVDWVYNALGVPLAYTFELRGPPDSTNMFVLPAKEIIPTSEELLAAFIAMLEESARKMSGNTGPVIRALFAIILITTLPVIKGDAAGEGAARYDNYRLYRVELATDEHVQLFQQLEAKSDSCTFYGHARQAGQQLTIMVSASKVADFEDLLTLHAVQGRVLERNVQQLIDREAATVKPVTTEPGELGWEHYYQLETIYAWMDKLAEQHAAFVSIVEIGRSYEGRPIKGVKLSRRPDRKAIVVEGGIHAREWISPATATFLLNQLITSTEPSIVELSTAYDWFFFPIVNPDGYRFTFTGDRLWRKNRKPYGLCRGVDLNRNFDSNWGGVGSSDDPCSYDFSGSSAFSEPESVAIAEFLRANVQSARIRTYIALHSYSQLLMFPYGHTEERVANYDHLKSITEKAIAALTAVNGTEFRGGSKYETIYPSSGGSIDWAYRPGGVPVSLTFELRGPPDSTDMFILPAEQILPVGMETLAAFVAIVREAARLGYYDD
;
A
#
# COMPACT_ATOMS: atom_id res chain seq x y z
N MET A 1 34.74 26.55 -48.36
CA MET A 1 35.30 25.30 -47.82
C MET A 1 34.37 24.81 -46.74
N ALA A 2 33.41 23.97 -47.14
CA ALA A 2 32.43 23.34 -46.27
C ALA A 2 32.89 21.89 -46.05
N ASN A 3 33.16 21.48 -44.80
CA ASN A 3 33.06 20.09 -44.29
C ASN A 3 33.70 19.82 -42.92
N SER A 4 33.99 20.82 -42.09
CA SER A 4 34.53 20.59 -40.73
C SER A 4 33.54 20.86 -39.58
N GLY A 5 32.33 21.35 -39.86
CA GLY A 5 31.36 21.77 -38.84
C GLY A 5 30.29 20.73 -38.44
N ARG A 6 30.26 19.54 -39.04
CA ARG A 6 29.22 18.53 -38.79
C ARG A 6 29.66 17.32 -37.96
N PHE A 7 30.95 17.18 -37.64
CA PHE A 7 31.47 16.05 -36.84
C PHE A 7 31.67 16.35 -35.35
N LEU A 8 31.69 17.63 -34.92
CA LEU A 8 31.82 17.98 -33.49
C LEU A 8 30.49 18.20 -32.77
N VAL A 9 29.38 18.42 -33.50
CA VAL A 9 28.04 18.53 -32.88
C VAL A 9 27.41 17.14 -32.67
N ALA A 10 27.82 16.13 -33.43
CA ALA A 10 27.35 14.75 -33.26
C ALA A 10 28.03 14.00 -32.10
N LEU A 11 29.23 14.42 -31.66
CA LEU A 11 29.92 13.79 -30.52
C LEU A 11 29.51 14.38 -29.16
N TYR A 12 28.99 15.60 -29.10
CA TYR A 12 28.49 16.20 -27.86
C TYR A 12 27.05 15.76 -27.51
N SER A 13 26.27 15.32 -28.50
CA SER A 13 24.94 14.74 -28.27
C SER A 13 24.96 13.25 -27.89
N ALA A 14 26.12 12.58 -28.01
CA ALA A 14 26.28 11.17 -27.65
C ALA A 14 26.93 10.94 -26.27
N LEU A 15 27.42 12.02 -25.61
CA LEU A 15 28.12 11.96 -24.32
C LEU A 15 27.32 12.57 -23.14
N LEU A 16 26.08 12.99 -23.38
CA LEU A 16 25.13 13.44 -22.34
C LEU A 16 23.94 12.46 -22.13
N ALA A 17 23.97 11.28 -22.75
CA ALA A 17 23.02 10.19 -22.55
C ALA A 17 23.58 9.09 -21.63
N LEU A 18 24.29 9.50 -20.58
CA LEU A 18 24.73 8.67 -19.45
C LEU A 18 24.12 9.23 -18.15
N SER A 19 22.89 9.71 -18.22
CA SER A 19 22.01 9.74 -17.04
C SER A 19 21.51 8.31 -16.86
N SER A 20 21.89 7.69 -15.75
CA SER A 20 21.49 6.35 -15.31
C SER A 20 20.12 5.92 -15.84
N ILE A 21 20.12 5.19 -16.95
CA ILE A 21 19.15 4.13 -17.19
C ILE A 21 19.19 3.29 -15.92
N VAL A 22 18.03 2.89 -15.39
CA VAL A 22 17.97 1.82 -14.40
C VAL A 22 18.76 0.65 -15.00
N THR A 23 20.04 0.54 -14.63
CA THR A 23 20.90 -0.51 -15.14
C THR A 23 20.24 -1.80 -14.71
N ALA A 24 20.03 -2.71 -15.66
CA ALA A 24 19.55 -4.06 -15.43
C ALA A 24 20.49 -4.82 -14.46
N GLY A 25 20.47 -4.45 -13.18
CA GLY A 25 20.54 -5.41 -12.10
C GLY A 25 19.22 -6.14 -12.03
N ASP A 26 19.18 -7.30 -11.38
CA ASP A 26 17.97 -8.10 -11.22
C ASP A 26 16.76 -7.21 -10.93
N ALA A 27 15.69 -7.36 -11.73
CA ALA A 27 14.47 -6.58 -11.56
C ALA A 27 14.00 -6.69 -10.10
N ASP A 28 13.68 -5.54 -9.51
CA ASP A 28 13.32 -5.49 -8.09
C ASP A 28 11.94 -6.15 -7.91
N THR A 29 11.93 -7.33 -7.28
CA THR A 29 10.69 -8.07 -7.01
C THR A 29 9.89 -7.43 -5.88
N ALA A 30 8.57 -7.62 -5.93
CA ALA A 30 7.67 -7.25 -4.85
C ALA A 30 7.99 -8.07 -3.59
N ARG A 31 8.02 -7.39 -2.44
CA ARG A 31 8.21 -8.03 -1.13
C ARG A 31 7.05 -7.77 -0.18
N TYR A 32 6.81 -8.73 0.69
CA TYR A 32 5.72 -8.75 1.65
C TYR A 32 6.22 -8.83 3.10
N ASP A 33 7.36 -8.19 3.40
CA ASP A 33 7.97 -8.18 4.73
C ASP A 33 7.00 -7.57 5.76
N ASN A 34 6.73 -8.31 6.83
CA ASN A 34 5.82 -7.91 7.92
C ASN A 34 4.37 -7.63 7.49
N PHE A 35 3.95 -8.08 6.31
CA PHE A 35 2.54 -8.10 5.94
C PHE A 35 1.81 -9.09 6.84
N ARG A 36 0.74 -8.63 7.47
CA ARG A 36 -0.02 -9.41 8.46
C ARG A 36 -1.33 -9.90 7.89
N LEU A 37 -1.64 -11.16 8.19
CA LEU A 37 -2.92 -11.76 7.85
C LEU A 37 -3.84 -11.72 9.08
N TYR A 38 -4.97 -11.04 8.97
CA TYR A 38 -6.00 -10.97 9.99
C TYR A 38 -7.19 -11.81 9.57
N ARG A 39 -7.77 -12.53 10.53
CA ARG A 39 -9.11 -13.12 10.44
C ARG A 39 -10.04 -12.30 11.31
N VAL A 40 -11.06 -11.69 10.73
CA VAL A 40 -12.04 -10.89 11.46
C VAL A 40 -13.42 -11.52 11.39
N LEU A 41 -14.18 -11.43 12.49
CA LEU A 41 -15.59 -11.80 12.52
C LEU A 41 -16.42 -10.53 12.38
N ILE A 42 -17.17 -10.44 11.29
CA ILE A 42 -18.10 -9.34 11.03
C ILE A 42 -19.40 -9.66 11.76
N GLU A 43 -19.79 -8.86 12.74
CA GLU A 43 -20.97 -9.07 13.59
C GLU A 43 -22.10 -8.07 13.27
N THR A 44 -21.78 -6.91 12.68
CA THR A 44 -22.75 -5.83 12.46
C THR A 44 -22.71 -5.27 11.04
N GLN A 45 -23.81 -4.65 10.60
CA GLN A 45 -23.89 -3.99 9.30
C GLN A 45 -22.90 -2.82 9.17
N ALA A 46 -22.65 -2.08 10.25
CA ALA A 46 -21.66 -1.00 10.28
C ALA A 46 -20.23 -1.52 10.02
N GLN A 47 -19.89 -2.72 10.51
CA GLN A 47 -18.61 -3.36 10.20
C GLN A 47 -18.52 -3.80 8.73
N VAL A 48 -19.62 -4.28 8.14
CA VAL A 48 -19.68 -4.57 6.69
C VAL A 48 -19.38 -3.31 5.89
N GLU A 49 -20.08 -2.21 6.19
CA GLU A 49 -19.91 -0.93 5.49
C GLU A 49 -18.50 -0.37 5.63
N MET A 50 -17.94 -0.42 6.84
CA MET A 50 -16.56 0.00 7.12
C MET A 50 -15.55 -0.80 6.31
N LEU A 51 -15.65 -2.14 6.29
CA LEU A 51 -14.73 -3.00 5.56
C LEU A 51 -14.86 -2.84 4.04
N ARG A 52 -16.07 -2.62 3.53
CA ARG A 52 -16.29 -2.30 2.11
C ARG A 52 -15.64 -0.98 1.72
N GLN A 53 -15.84 0.07 2.52
CA GLN A 53 -15.18 1.35 2.29
C GLN A 53 -13.65 1.19 2.31
N LEU A 54 -13.12 0.39 3.24
CA LEU A 54 -11.68 0.13 3.33
C LEU A 54 -11.15 -0.61 2.10
N GLU A 55 -11.89 -1.61 1.63
CA GLU A 55 -11.60 -2.37 0.42
C GLU A 55 -11.66 -1.53 -0.87
N GLU A 56 -12.52 -0.51 -0.90
CA GLU A 56 -12.69 0.41 -2.04
C GLU A 56 -11.65 1.53 -2.07
N GLN A 57 -11.20 2.01 -0.91
CA GLN A 57 -10.41 3.24 -0.79
C GLN A 57 -8.89 3.01 -0.62
N SER A 58 -8.46 1.80 -0.27
CA SER A 58 -7.05 1.53 0.04
C SER A 58 -6.53 0.27 -0.64
N ASP A 59 -5.42 0.40 -1.37
CA ASP A 59 -4.73 -0.73 -1.98
C ASP A 59 -3.75 -1.41 -1.02
N CYS A 60 -3.63 -0.89 0.21
CA CYS A 60 -2.83 -1.46 1.29
C CYS A 60 -3.52 -2.59 2.06
N TYR A 61 -4.79 -2.87 1.75
CA TYR A 61 -5.58 -3.95 2.33
C TYR A 61 -6.01 -4.92 1.23
N SER A 62 -5.48 -6.14 1.26
CA SER A 62 -5.86 -7.21 0.34
C SER A 62 -6.88 -8.14 0.98
N PHE A 63 -8.09 -8.14 0.44
CA PHE A 63 -9.21 -8.92 0.96
C PHE A 63 -9.29 -10.30 0.29
N MET A 64 -9.50 -11.34 1.09
CA MET A 64 -9.74 -12.71 0.60
C MET A 64 -11.25 -12.95 0.50
N GLY A 65 -11.87 -12.36 -0.54
CA GLY A 65 -13.32 -12.25 -0.70
C GLY A 65 -13.82 -10.84 -0.34
N HIS A 66 -15.13 -10.68 -0.12
CA HIS A 66 -15.74 -9.38 0.17
C HIS A 66 -16.51 -9.38 1.48
N ALA A 67 -16.56 -8.25 2.18
CA ALA A 67 -17.48 -8.07 3.29
C ALA A 67 -18.92 -7.96 2.76
N ASN A 68 -19.75 -8.97 2.99
CA ASN A 68 -21.08 -9.06 2.40
C ASN A 68 -22.22 -8.89 3.39
N HIS A 69 -22.10 -9.52 4.56
CA HIS A 69 -23.16 -9.53 5.57
C HIS A 69 -22.59 -9.79 6.96
N PRO A 70 -23.37 -9.49 8.02
CA PRO A 70 -23.04 -9.92 9.38
C PRO A 70 -22.92 -11.45 9.49
N ASN A 71 -22.25 -11.91 10.55
CA ASN A 71 -21.88 -13.30 10.83
C ASN A 71 -20.98 -13.94 9.76
N GLN A 72 -20.15 -13.12 9.11
CA GLN A 72 -19.17 -13.57 8.13
C GLN A 72 -17.77 -13.50 8.74
N ASN A 73 -16.98 -14.55 8.52
CA ASN A 73 -15.54 -14.44 8.74
C ASN A 73 -14.85 -13.95 7.47
N LEU A 74 -13.97 -12.98 7.60
CA LEU A 74 -13.22 -12.40 6.49
C LEU A 74 -11.72 -12.41 6.81
N THR A 75 -10.91 -12.76 5.82
CA THR A 75 -9.47 -12.73 5.93
C THR A 75 -8.93 -11.52 5.16
N ILE A 76 -8.07 -10.73 5.79
CA ILE A 76 -7.52 -9.48 5.26
C ILE A 76 -6.01 -9.48 5.46
N MET A 77 -5.25 -9.29 4.39
CA MET A 77 -3.81 -9.06 4.47
C MET A 77 -3.54 -7.55 4.49
N VAL A 78 -2.72 -7.10 5.44
CA VAL A 78 -2.49 -5.67 5.72
C VAL A 78 -1.02 -5.31 5.57
N SER A 79 -0.75 -4.25 4.80
CA SER A 79 0.58 -3.67 4.65
C SER A 79 1.17 -3.22 6.00
N PRO A 80 2.50 -3.34 6.20
CA PRO A 80 3.12 -3.08 7.50
C PRO A 80 2.97 -1.63 7.98
N HIS A 81 2.95 -0.63 7.08
CA HIS A 81 2.75 0.76 7.47
C HIS A 81 1.31 1.07 7.93
N LYS A 82 0.35 0.19 7.64
CA LYS A 82 -1.07 0.30 8.03
C LYS A 82 -1.41 -0.48 9.30
N ILE A 83 -0.45 -1.15 9.94
CA ILE A 83 -0.69 -1.96 11.15
C ILE A 83 -1.27 -1.12 12.30
N ALA A 84 -0.72 0.07 12.54
CA ALA A 84 -1.24 0.96 13.57
C ALA A 84 -2.67 1.41 13.25
N GLU A 85 -2.95 1.71 11.97
CA GLU A 85 -4.27 2.14 11.49
C GLU A 85 -5.33 1.04 11.66
N ILE A 86 -5.05 -0.19 11.18
CA ILE A 86 -6.02 -1.28 11.31
C ILE A 86 -6.29 -1.63 12.77
N THR A 87 -5.26 -1.59 13.63
CA THR A 87 -5.41 -1.84 15.07
C THR A 87 -6.41 -0.85 15.70
N GLU A 88 -6.33 0.42 15.32
CA GLU A 88 -7.28 1.44 15.76
C GLU A 88 -8.67 1.26 15.17
N LEU A 89 -8.79 0.88 13.89
CA LEU A 89 -10.08 0.60 13.25
C LEU A 89 -10.78 -0.59 13.91
N LEU A 90 -10.07 -1.68 14.17
CA LEU A 90 -10.59 -2.85 14.89
C LEU A 90 -11.13 -2.45 16.27
N SER A 91 -10.38 -1.62 17.00
CA SER A 91 -10.82 -1.10 18.30
C SER A 91 -12.05 -0.17 18.18
N ARG A 92 -12.02 0.79 17.26
CA ARG A 92 -13.08 1.81 17.08
C ARG A 92 -14.42 1.21 16.69
N TYR A 93 -14.40 0.19 15.81
CA TYR A 93 -15.60 -0.51 15.34
C TYR A 93 -15.93 -1.77 16.15
N ASN A 94 -15.20 -2.00 17.25
CA ASN A 94 -15.32 -3.21 18.08
C ASN A 94 -15.33 -4.50 17.22
N LEU A 95 -14.47 -4.53 16.20
CA LEU A 95 -14.35 -5.66 15.29
C LEU A 95 -13.37 -6.67 15.88
N GLN A 96 -13.88 -7.86 16.19
CA GLN A 96 -13.07 -8.95 16.71
C GLN A 96 -12.18 -9.52 15.61
N GLY A 97 -10.89 -9.66 15.89
CA GLY A 97 -9.94 -10.23 14.94
C GLY A 97 -8.80 -10.97 15.61
N THR A 98 -8.24 -11.94 14.88
CA THR A 98 -7.05 -12.69 15.26
C THR A 98 -6.02 -12.57 14.14
N ILE A 99 -4.75 -12.38 14.51
CA ILE A 99 -3.64 -12.43 13.55
C ILE A 99 -3.35 -13.91 13.26
N LEU A 100 -3.48 -14.31 11.99
CA LEU A 100 -3.14 -15.64 11.50
C LEU A 100 -1.66 -15.76 11.15
N LEU A 101 -1.07 -14.69 10.59
CA LEU A 101 0.32 -14.66 10.14
C LEU A 101 0.89 -13.27 10.36
N TYR A 102 2.11 -13.19 10.91
CA TYR A 102 2.78 -11.92 11.21
C TYR A 102 3.67 -11.41 10.07
N ASN A 103 4.13 -12.32 9.20
CA ASN A 103 5.06 -12.00 8.12
C ASN A 103 4.83 -12.91 6.91
N MET A 104 4.17 -12.39 5.88
CA MET A 104 3.91 -13.12 4.64
C MET A 104 5.19 -13.46 3.87
N GLN A 105 6.24 -12.62 3.95
CA GLN A 105 7.49 -12.87 3.25
C GLN A 105 8.19 -14.16 3.72
N GLU A 106 8.12 -14.50 5.00
CA GLU A 106 8.70 -15.75 5.50
C GLU A 106 8.11 -17.00 4.86
N LEU A 107 6.82 -16.94 4.50
CA LEU A 107 6.15 -18.04 3.82
C LEU A 107 6.59 -18.13 2.36
N ILE A 108 6.71 -16.99 1.67
CA ILE A 108 7.24 -16.89 0.31
C ILE A 108 8.68 -17.42 0.25
N ASP A 109 9.55 -16.99 1.18
CA ASP A 109 10.94 -17.41 1.23
C ASP A 109 11.08 -18.93 1.46
N LYS A 110 10.19 -19.53 2.27
CA LYS A 110 10.15 -20.99 2.47
C LYS A 110 9.71 -21.73 1.21
N GLU A 111 8.74 -21.20 0.47
CA GLU A 111 8.29 -21.82 -0.79
C GLU A 111 9.36 -21.73 -1.87
N GLN A 112 10.12 -20.63 -1.92
CA GLN A 112 11.20 -20.42 -2.90
C GLN A 112 12.23 -21.55 -2.89
N ALA A 113 12.51 -22.13 -1.72
CA ALA A 113 13.42 -23.28 -1.56
C ALA A 113 12.90 -24.58 -2.24
N THR A 114 11.64 -24.59 -2.67
CA THR A 114 10.97 -25.72 -3.31
C THR A 114 10.65 -25.47 -4.79
N ILE A 115 11.27 -24.47 -5.40
CA ILE A 115 11.16 -24.18 -6.84
C ILE A 115 12.37 -24.75 -7.57
N LYS A 116 12.14 -25.42 -8.69
CA LYS A 116 13.19 -25.87 -9.60
C LYS A 116 13.64 -24.73 -10.52
N PRO A 117 14.94 -24.63 -10.89
CA PRO A 117 15.43 -23.57 -11.78
C PRO A 117 14.68 -23.48 -13.12
N LYS A 118 14.57 -22.27 -13.71
CA LYS A 118 13.83 -21.99 -14.96
C LYS A 118 14.16 -22.91 -16.15
N ASN A 119 15.41 -23.36 -16.25
CA ASN A 119 15.89 -24.21 -17.35
C ASN A 119 16.03 -25.68 -16.93
N THR A 120 15.18 -26.14 -16.00
CA THR A 120 15.18 -27.54 -15.57
C THR A 120 14.81 -28.45 -16.76
N PRO A 121 15.62 -29.47 -17.09
CA PRO A 121 15.30 -30.40 -18.17
C PRO A 121 13.97 -31.12 -17.91
N PRO A 122 13.15 -31.40 -18.95
CA PRO A 122 11.86 -32.05 -18.77
C PRO A 122 11.97 -33.46 -18.15
N GLU A 123 13.11 -34.14 -18.26
CA GLU A 123 13.38 -35.42 -17.60
C GLU A 123 13.46 -35.32 -16.06
N GLU A 124 13.79 -34.14 -15.54
CA GLU A 124 13.87 -33.86 -14.09
C GLU A 124 12.55 -33.32 -13.51
N PHE A 125 11.51 -33.19 -14.33
CA PHE A 125 10.20 -32.74 -13.89
C PHE A 125 9.66 -33.69 -12.81
N SER A 126 9.32 -33.14 -11.64
CA SER A 126 8.74 -33.92 -10.55
C SER A 126 7.82 -33.08 -9.68
N TRP A 127 6.84 -33.73 -9.07
CA TRP A 127 5.85 -33.12 -8.18
C TRP A 127 6.33 -32.92 -6.74
N GLN A 128 7.65 -32.93 -6.52
CA GLN A 128 8.27 -32.51 -5.27
C GLN A 128 8.61 -31.01 -5.27
N PHE A 129 8.46 -30.35 -6.41
CA PHE A 129 8.86 -28.96 -6.64
C PHE A 129 7.83 -28.23 -7.51
N TYR A 130 7.79 -26.91 -7.39
CA TYR A 130 7.15 -26.05 -8.39
C TYR A 130 8.10 -25.77 -9.55
N HIS A 131 7.53 -25.46 -10.72
CA HIS A 131 8.27 -25.30 -11.97
C HIS A 131 7.88 -24.01 -12.67
N HIS A 132 8.84 -23.38 -13.34
CA HIS A 132 8.56 -22.21 -14.20
C HIS A 132 7.74 -22.61 -15.42
N LEU A 133 7.10 -21.62 -16.06
CA LEU A 133 6.27 -21.80 -17.25
C LEU A 133 6.97 -22.61 -18.36
N ASP A 134 8.21 -22.24 -18.67
CA ASP A 134 8.98 -22.87 -19.75
C ASP A 134 9.22 -24.36 -19.48
N THR A 135 9.55 -24.71 -18.22
CA THR A 135 9.74 -26.11 -17.79
C THR A 135 8.44 -26.92 -17.91
N ILE A 136 7.28 -26.35 -17.55
CA ILE A 136 5.98 -27.02 -17.75
C ILE A 136 5.73 -27.26 -19.24
N ASN A 137 5.95 -26.24 -20.08
CA ASN A 137 5.74 -26.33 -21.52
C ASN A 137 6.68 -27.35 -22.19
N ASP A 138 7.96 -27.38 -21.79
CA ASP A 138 8.93 -28.37 -22.26
C ASP A 138 8.55 -29.78 -21.82
N TRP A 139 8.06 -29.95 -20.59
CA TRP A 139 7.58 -31.24 -20.12
C TRP A 139 6.36 -31.73 -20.92
N LEU A 140 5.41 -30.86 -21.26
CA LEU A 140 4.28 -31.24 -22.13
C LEU A 140 4.75 -31.71 -23.51
N ARG A 141 5.67 -30.96 -24.16
CA ARG A 141 6.28 -31.37 -25.44
C ARG A 141 7.01 -32.71 -25.31
N TYR A 142 7.73 -32.90 -24.21
CA TYR A 142 8.42 -34.14 -23.91
C TYR A 142 7.45 -35.32 -23.79
N GLN A 143 6.34 -35.19 -23.06
CA GLN A 143 5.32 -36.24 -22.97
C GLN A 143 4.69 -36.55 -24.33
N VAL A 144 4.39 -35.53 -25.14
CA VAL A 144 3.85 -35.72 -26.50
C VAL A 144 4.80 -36.53 -27.37
N SER A 145 6.12 -36.33 -27.25
CA SER A 145 7.11 -37.11 -28.00
C SER A 145 7.16 -38.60 -27.62
N ARG A 146 6.63 -38.96 -26.44
CA ARG A 146 6.70 -40.32 -25.87
C ARG A 146 5.39 -41.09 -25.96
N HIS A 147 4.27 -40.41 -26.19
CA HIS A 147 2.94 -40.99 -26.15
C HIS A 147 2.20 -40.70 -27.47
N ALA A 148 2.06 -41.73 -28.32
CA ALA A 148 1.46 -41.59 -29.65
C ALA A 148 -0.02 -41.15 -29.64
N ASN A 149 -0.71 -41.36 -28.53
CA ASN A 149 -2.10 -40.96 -28.29
C ASN A 149 -2.24 -39.59 -27.60
N LEU A 150 -1.14 -38.88 -27.38
CA LEU A 150 -1.11 -37.53 -26.80
C LEU A 150 -0.76 -36.51 -27.88
N GLN A 151 -1.62 -35.53 -28.09
CA GLN A 151 -1.44 -34.45 -29.04
C GLN A 151 -1.20 -33.12 -28.31
N LEU A 152 -0.24 -32.32 -28.77
CA LEU A 152 -0.05 -30.95 -28.29
C LEU A 152 -1.12 -30.02 -28.87
N LEU A 153 -1.66 -29.14 -28.03
CA LEU A 153 -2.56 -28.06 -28.39
C LEU A 153 -1.83 -26.73 -28.15
N GLU A 154 -1.85 -25.85 -29.13
CA GLU A 154 -1.16 -24.55 -29.07
C GLU A 154 -2.15 -23.43 -29.37
N LEU A 155 -2.44 -22.60 -28.36
CA LEU A 155 -3.26 -21.40 -28.53
C LEU A 155 -2.37 -20.16 -28.42
N ASN A 156 -1.96 -19.59 -29.56
CA ASN A 156 -1.02 -18.46 -29.62
C ASN A 156 -1.74 -17.12 -29.38
N ALA A 157 -2.03 -16.79 -28.12
CA ALA A 157 -2.90 -15.65 -27.82
C ALA A 157 -2.78 -15.16 -26.37
N SER A 158 -1.59 -14.78 -25.91
CA SER A 158 -1.47 -13.93 -24.71
C SER A 158 -1.11 -12.49 -25.07
N TYR A 159 -1.29 -11.56 -24.14
CA TYR A 159 -0.93 -10.16 -24.34
C TYR A 159 0.56 -9.99 -24.70
N GLU A 160 1.44 -10.74 -24.03
CA GLU A 160 2.88 -10.71 -24.26
C GLU A 160 3.33 -11.74 -25.33
N ASN A 161 2.39 -12.23 -26.16
CA ASN A 161 2.64 -13.19 -27.25
C ASN A 161 3.21 -14.56 -26.81
N ARG A 162 2.83 -15.03 -25.63
CA ARG A 162 3.08 -16.40 -25.17
C ARG A 162 1.99 -17.35 -25.65
N THR A 163 2.41 -18.58 -25.96
CA THR A 163 1.51 -19.67 -26.30
C THR A 163 0.92 -20.29 -25.04
N LEU A 164 -0.40 -20.50 -25.04
CA LEU A 164 -1.07 -21.35 -24.06
C LEU A 164 -0.95 -22.79 -24.55
N TYR A 165 -0.18 -23.61 -23.84
CA TYR A 165 0.00 -25.02 -24.17
C TYR A 165 -1.02 -25.88 -23.43
N GLY A 166 -1.67 -26.76 -24.17
CA GLY A 166 -2.49 -27.84 -23.65
C GLY A 166 -2.15 -29.16 -24.31
N VAL A 167 -2.77 -30.23 -23.85
CA VAL A 167 -2.67 -31.54 -24.49
C VAL A 167 -4.02 -32.20 -24.64
N LYS A 168 -4.16 -33.02 -25.68
CA LYS A 168 -5.29 -33.90 -25.91
C LYS A 168 -4.83 -35.35 -25.89
N LEU A 169 -5.26 -36.10 -24.87
CA LEU A 169 -5.10 -37.54 -24.80
C LEU A 169 -6.32 -38.21 -25.42
N SER A 170 -6.14 -38.90 -26.55
CA SER A 170 -7.23 -39.55 -27.28
C SER A 170 -6.90 -40.98 -27.64
N LYS A 171 -7.56 -41.93 -26.96
CA LYS A 171 -7.43 -43.37 -27.27
C LYS A 171 -8.51 -43.86 -28.24
N ASP A 172 -9.73 -43.37 -28.09
CA ASP A 172 -10.84 -43.60 -29.02
C ASP A 172 -11.48 -42.24 -29.37
N PRO A 173 -11.43 -41.80 -30.64
CA PRO A 173 -12.04 -40.54 -31.07
C PRO A 173 -13.55 -40.45 -30.82
N SER A 174 -14.25 -41.58 -30.64
CA SER A 174 -15.68 -41.63 -30.34
C SER A 174 -16.01 -41.36 -28.87
N ASN A 175 -15.01 -41.43 -27.98
CA ASN A 175 -15.19 -41.11 -26.57
C ASN A 175 -15.57 -39.64 -26.38
N SER A 176 -16.39 -39.38 -25.37
CA SER A 176 -16.71 -38.01 -24.96
C SER A 176 -15.48 -37.32 -24.34
N ALA A 177 -15.39 -36.01 -24.50
CA ALA A 177 -14.27 -35.24 -23.97
C ALA A 177 -14.48 -34.82 -22.51
N ILE A 178 -13.39 -34.80 -21.73
CA ILE A 178 -13.29 -34.17 -20.41
C ILE A 178 -12.28 -33.05 -20.54
N VAL A 179 -12.66 -31.83 -20.18
CA VAL A 179 -11.79 -30.66 -20.22
C VAL A 179 -11.39 -30.28 -18.80
N VAL A 180 -10.10 -30.00 -18.59
CA VAL A 180 -9.56 -29.49 -17.34
C VAL A 180 -8.74 -28.24 -17.63
N GLU A 181 -9.12 -27.09 -17.08
CA GLU A 181 -8.32 -25.87 -17.14
C GLU A 181 -7.78 -25.47 -15.77
N CYS A 182 -6.52 -25.02 -15.78
CA CYS A 182 -5.75 -24.74 -14.59
C CYS A 182 -4.90 -23.48 -14.78
N GLY A 183 -4.44 -22.89 -13.67
CA GLY A 183 -3.59 -21.70 -13.70
C GLY A 183 -4.23 -20.49 -14.40
N ILE A 184 -5.55 -20.29 -14.24
CA ILE A 184 -6.22 -19.08 -14.73
C ILE A 184 -5.92 -17.88 -13.82
N HIS A 185 -5.86 -18.09 -12.50
CA HIS A 185 -5.23 -17.17 -11.57
C HIS A 185 -3.76 -17.53 -11.42
N ALA A 186 -2.87 -16.59 -11.71
CA ALA A 186 -1.45 -16.84 -11.84
C ALA A 186 -0.77 -17.31 -10.53
N ARG A 187 -1.12 -16.71 -9.38
CA ARG A 187 -0.55 -17.03 -8.06
C ARG A 187 -0.84 -18.45 -7.53
N GLU A 188 -1.76 -19.18 -8.16
CA GLU A 188 -2.29 -20.46 -7.67
C GLU A 188 -1.44 -21.64 -8.15
N TRP A 189 -0.15 -21.67 -7.81
CA TRP A 189 0.83 -22.62 -8.34
C TRP A 189 0.49 -24.09 -8.14
N ILE A 190 -0.25 -24.42 -7.09
CA ILE A 190 -0.72 -25.79 -6.81
C ILE A 190 -1.67 -26.30 -7.92
N SER A 191 -2.42 -25.42 -8.58
CA SER A 191 -3.38 -25.79 -9.63
C SER A 191 -2.67 -26.37 -10.87
N PRO A 192 -1.72 -25.65 -11.54
CA PRO A 192 -0.93 -26.24 -12.63
C PRO A 192 -0.17 -27.52 -12.22
N ALA A 193 0.38 -27.54 -11.00
CA ALA A 193 1.10 -28.71 -10.49
C ALA A 193 0.18 -29.94 -10.36
N SER A 194 -1.05 -29.77 -9.86
CA SER A 194 -2.02 -30.85 -9.78
C SER A 194 -2.53 -31.32 -11.15
N CYS A 195 -2.69 -30.43 -12.11
CA CYS A 195 -3.15 -30.80 -13.44
C CYS A 195 -2.09 -31.57 -14.24
N THR A 196 -0.82 -31.18 -14.12
CA THR A 196 0.28 -31.98 -14.69
C THR A 196 0.42 -33.34 -14.00
N PHE A 197 0.16 -33.44 -12.69
CA PHE A 197 0.13 -34.72 -11.99
C PHE A 197 -0.98 -35.63 -12.50
N VAL A 198 -2.20 -35.11 -12.63
CA VAL A 198 -3.34 -35.87 -13.18
C VAL A 198 -3.03 -36.34 -14.60
N LEU A 199 -2.46 -35.49 -15.46
CA LEU A 199 -2.02 -35.90 -16.79
C LEU A 199 -1.01 -37.04 -16.72
N ASN A 200 0.01 -36.94 -15.86
CA ASN A 200 0.99 -38.01 -15.68
C ASN A 200 0.32 -39.31 -15.25
N GLU A 201 -0.56 -39.28 -14.24
CA GLU A 201 -1.28 -40.46 -13.81
C GLU A 201 -2.08 -41.07 -14.96
N LEU A 202 -2.81 -40.27 -15.76
CA LEU A 202 -3.53 -40.75 -16.96
C LEU A 202 -2.60 -41.39 -18.01
N LEU A 203 -1.34 -40.98 -18.10
CA LEU A 203 -0.35 -41.55 -19.03
C LEU A 203 0.30 -42.82 -18.48
N SER A 204 0.68 -42.87 -17.20
CA SER A 204 1.62 -43.86 -16.67
C SER A 204 1.08 -44.82 -15.60
N SER A 205 -0.02 -44.48 -14.92
CA SER A 205 -0.52 -45.27 -13.78
C SER A 205 -0.88 -46.71 -14.18
N ASP A 206 -0.65 -47.68 -13.31
CA ASP A 206 -1.04 -49.09 -13.48
C ASP A 206 -2.35 -49.44 -12.75
N ARG A 207 -2.89 -48.50 -11.96
CA ARG A 207 -4.15 -48.64 -11.23
C ARG A 207 -5.33 -48.83 -12.19
N GLU A 208 -6.10 -49.90 -11.96
CA GLU A 208 -7.22 -50.30 -12.83
C GLU A 208 -8.24 -49.18 -12.99
N GLU A 209 -8.61 -48.51 -11.91
CA GLU A 209 -9.57 -47.40 -11.91
C GLU A 209 -9.07 -46.19 -12.70
N VAL A 210 -7.75 -45.90 -12.69
CA VAL A 210 -7.15 -44.80 -13.45
C VAL A 210 -7.03 -45.18 -14.92
N ARG A 211 -6.70 -46.44 -15.26
CA ARG A 211 -6.69 -46.93 -16.64
C ARG A 211 -8.07 -46.90 -17.26
N HIS A 212 -9.07 -47.42 -16.54
CA HIS A 212 -10.47 -47.35 -16.97
C HIS A 212 -10.90 -45.91 -17.22
N LEU A 213 -10.53 -44.97 -16.35
CA LEU A 213 -10.81 -43.55 -16.51
C LEU A 213 -10.12 -42.95 -17.75
N ALA A 214 -8.84 -43.27 -17.98
CA ALA A 214 -8.07 -42.79 -19.13
C ALA A 214 -8.58 -43.38 -20.47
N ASP A 215 -9.12 -44.60 -20.45
CA ASP A 215 -9.61 -45.30 -21.64
C ASP A 215 -11.05 -44.93 -22.00
N SER A 216 -11.84 -44.47 -21.02
CA SER A 216 -13.27 -44.15 -21.22
C SER A 216 -13.53 -42.75 -21.79
N TYR A 217 -12.53 -41.86 -21.76
CA TYR A 217 -12.70 -40.45 -22.11
C TYR A 217 -11.52 -39.92 -22.94
N ASN A 218 -11.80 -38.92 -23.78
CA ASN A 218 -10.76 -38.10 -24.37
C ASN A 218 -10.44 -36.94 -23.42
N TRP A 219 -9.20 -36.81 -22.95
CA TRP A 219 -8.83 -35.79 -21.97
C TRP A 219 -8.19 -34.60 -22.67
N ILE A 220 -8.68 -33.40 -22.38
CA ILE A 220 -8.10 -32.13 -22.82
C ILE A 220 -7.68 -31.36 -21.57
N ILE A 221 -6.38 -31.14 -21.40
CA ILE A 221 -5.83 -30.52 -20.19
C ILE A 221 -5.00 -29.31 -20.59
N PHE A 222 -5.31 -28.15 -20.02
CA PHE A 222 -4.53 -26.91 -20.11
C PHE A 222 -3.97 -26.59 -18.72
N PRO A 223 -2.69 -26.91 -18.44
CA PRO A 223 -2.11 -26.67 -17.11
C PRO A 223 -1.97 -25.19 -16.74
N VAL A 224 -1.75 -24.32 -17.73
CA VAL A 224 -1.63 -22.87 -17.51
C VAL A 224 -2.35 -22.14 -18.64
N VAL A 225 -3.49 -21.52 -18.32
CA VAL A 225 -4.23 -20.66 -19.27
C VAL A 225 -3.91 -19.17 -19.13
N ASN A 226 -3.19 -18.78 -18.07
CA ASN A 226 -2.66 -17.42 -17.87
C ASN A 226 -1.11 -17.42 -17.90
N PRO A 227 -0.47 -17.63 -19.06
CA PRO A 227 0.97 -17.77 -19.14
C PRO A 227 1.71 -16.47 -18.73
N ASP A 228 1.16 -15.31 -19.09
CA ASP A 228 1.78 -14.02 -18.79
C ASP A 228 1.81 -13.75 -17.29
N GLY A 229 0.65 -13.90 -16.62
CA GLY A 229 0.57 -13.77 -15.17
C GLY A 229 1.40 -14.83 -14.46
N TYR A 230 1.34 -16.10 -14.89
CA TYR A 230 2.09 -17.18 -14.24
C TYR A 230 3.60 -16.91 -14.29
N GLN A 231 4.14 -16.47 -15.43
CA GLN A 231 5.54 -16.07 -15.51
C GLN A 231 5.84 -14.88 -14.58
N TYR A 232 4.97 -13.87 -14.54
CA TYR A 232 5.17 -12.70 -13.68
C TYR A 232 5.26 -13.05 -12.19
N THR A 233 4.63 -14.13 -11.74
CA THR A 233 4.76 -14.58 -10.34
C THR A 233 6.15 -15.07 -9.95
N PHE A 234 7.03 -15.37 -10.90
CA PHE A 234 8.43 -15.73 -10.63
C PHE A 234 9.40 -14.55 -10.80
N GLU A 235 8.99 -13.50 -11.53
CA GLU A 235 9.88 -12.45 -12.02
C GLU A 235 9.55 -11.07 -11.42
N GLY A 236 8.31 -10.83 -10.97
CA GLY A 236 7.85 -9.55 -10.43
C GLY A 236 7.17 -9.69 -9.07
N ASP A 237 5.97 -10.29 -9.03
CA ASP A 237 5.15 -10.40 -7.81
C ASP A 237 4.59 -11.82 -7.62
N ARG A 238 5.10 -12.53 -6.61
CA ARG A 238 4.66 -13.90 -6.27
C ARG A 238 3.16 -14.01 -6.03
N LEU A 239 2.49 -12.98 -5.53
CA LEU A 239 1.06 -13.01 -5.23
C LEU A 239 0.19 -12.46 -6.37
N TRP A 240 0.78 -12.24 -7.56
CA TRP A 240 0.08 -11.73 -8.72
C TRP A 240 -1.04 -12.67 -9.22
N ARG A 241 -2.25 -12.13 -9.36
CA ARG A 241 -3.45 -12.90 -9.75
C ARG A 241 -3.76 -12.89 -11.25
N LYS A 242 -3.63 -11.71 -11.86
CA LYS A 242 -4.23 -11.35 -13.16
C LYS A 242 -3.32 -11.76 -14.34
N ASN A 243 -3.70 -11.49 -15.59
CA ASN A 243 -2.71 -11.37 -16.67
C ASN A 243 -1.89 -10.07 -16.49
N THR A 244 -1.06 -9.67 -17.45
CA THR A 244 -0.14 -8.51 -17.29
C THR A 244 -0.44 -7.32 -18.20
N LYS A 245 -1.53 -7.36 -18.97
CA LYS A 245 -1.93 -6.31 -19.92
C LYS A 245 -2.14 -4.97 -19.20
N PRO A 246 -1.51 -3.86 -19.64
CA PRO A 246 -1.65 -2.56 -18.98
C PRO A 246 -3.02 -1.92 -19.21
N TYR A 247 -3.50 -1.21 -18.19
CA TYR A 247 -4.75 -0.46 -18.16
C TYR A 247 -4.56 0.84 -17.36
N GLY A 248 -4.05 1.88 -18.02
CA GLY A 248 -3.71 3.16 -17.38
C GLY A 248 -2.57 2.99 -16.38
N ILE A 249 -2.75 3.47 -15.15
CA ILE A 249 -1.79 3.33 -14.05
C ILE A 249 -1.72 1.91 -13.45
N CYS A 250 -2.65 1.04 -13.83
CA CYS A 250 -2.79 -0.31 -13.29
C CYS A 250 -2.63 -1.34 -14.41
N ARG A 251 -2.56 -2.62 -14.05
CA ARG A 251 -2.35 -3.69 -15.03
C ARG A 251 -3.07 -4.96 -14.65
N GLY A 252 -3.30 -5.79 -15.67
CA GLY A 252 -3.89 -7.11 -15.59
C GLY A 252 -5.41 -7.12 -15.51
N VAL A 253 -5.99 -8.18 -16.05
CA VAL A 253 -7.40 -8.60 -15.93
C VAL A 253 -7.46 -9.93 -15.20
N ASP A 254 -8.44 -10.07 -14.30
CA ASP A 254 -8.81 -11.37 -13.77
C ASP A 254 -9.50 -12.16 -14.89
N LEU A 255 -8.77 -13.09 -15.50
CA LEU A 255 -9.29 -13.88 -16.62
C LEU A 255 -10.53 -14.68 -16.24
N ASN A 256 -10.70 -15.05 -14.95
CA ASN A 256 -11.89 -15.72 -14.44
C ASN A 256 -13.03 -14.75 -14.06
N ARG A 257 -12.95 -13.50 -14.51
CA ARG A 257 -14.05 -12.52 -14.54
C ARG A 257 -14.33 -12.04 -15.98
N ASN A 258 -13.54 -12.48 -16.96
CA ASN A 258 -13.58 -11.97 -18.33
C ASN A 258 -14.54 -12.76 -19.25
N PHE A 259 -15.21 -13.81 -18.78
CA PHE A 259 -16.16 -14.57 -19.61
C PHE A 259 -17.51 -13.87 -19.72
N ALA A 260 -18.26 -14.17 -20.79
CA ALA A 260 -19.51 -13.48 -21.10
C ALA A 260 -20.71 -13.84 -20.19
N SER A 261 -20.57 -14.83 -19.29
CA SER A 261 -21.66 -15.25 -18.40
C SER A 261 -21.83 -14.26 -17.25
N ASP A 262 -22.89 -13.46 -17.29
CA ASP A 262 -23.15 -12.36 -16.35
C ASP A 262 -21.97 -11.39 -16.21
N TRP A 263 -21.27 -11.10 -17.31
CA TRP A 263 -20.05 -10.29 -17.28
C TRP A 263 -20.25 -8.94 -16.56
N ASN A 264 -19.31 -8.60 -15.67
CA ASN A 264 -19.33 -7.42 -14.81
C ASN A 264 -20.54 -7.35 -13.84
N GLY A 265 -21.10 -8.51 -13.46
CA GLY A 265 -22.07 -8.66 -12.38
C GLY A 265 -21.43 -8.71 -10.97
N PRO A 266 -22.17 -9.18 -9.94
CA PRO A 266 -21.66 -9.31 -8.58
C PRO A 266 -20.33 -10.07 -8.46
N GLY A 267 -19.38 -9.53 -7.70
CA GLY A 267 -18.07 -10.15 -7.48
C GLY A 267 -17.06 -9.98 -8.63
N ALA A 268 -17.35 -9.06 -9.54
CA ALA A 268 -16.45 -8.53 -10.56
C ALA A 268 -16.34 -7.01 -10.41
N SER A 269 -15.24 -6.42 -10.86
CA SER A 269 -15.03 -4.97 -10.85
C SER A 269 -14.73 -4.41 -12.23
N SER A 270 -15.16 -3.17 -12.48
CA SER A 270 -14.76 -2.37 -13.64
C SER A 270 -13.56 -1.44 -13.36
N ASP A 271 -13.04 -1.42 -12.13
CA ASP A 271 -11.84 -0.65 -11.78
C ASP A 271 -10.57 -1.46 -12.12
N PRO A 272 -9.70 -0.99 -13.04
CA PRO A 272 -8.48 -1.70 -13.45
C PRO A 272 -7.49 -2.01 -12.32
N CYS A 273 -7.52 -1.24 -11.23
CA CYS A 273 -6.62 -1.41 -10.09
C CYS A 273 -7.07 -2.50 -9.12
N ARG A 274 -8.32 -2.95 -9.24
CA ARG A 274 -8.85 -4.03 -8.43
C ARG A 274 -8.33 -5.40 -8.87
N TYR A 275 -8.25 -6.33 -7.91
CA TYR A 275 -7.80 -7.70 -8.17
C TYR A 275 -8.82 -8.51 -8.97
N ASP A 276 -10.10 -8.14 -8.91
CA ASP A 276 -11.26 -8.75 -9.56
C ASP A 276 -11.70 -7.97 -10.83
N PHE A 277 -10.79 -7.16 -11.39
CA PHE A 277 -11.06 -6.41 -12.62
C PHE A 277 -11.40 -7.34 -13.79
N CYS A 278 -12.59 -7.18 -14.36
CA CYS A 278 -13.15 -8.08 -15.37
C CYS A 278 -12.77 -7.76 -16.82
N GLY A 279 -11.94 -6.75 -17.05
CA GLY A 279 -11.53 -6.31 -18.39
C GLY A 279 -12.42 -5.21 -18.96
N ALA A 280 -12.07 -4.71 -20.15
CA ALA A 280 -12.81 -3.63 -20.82
C ALA A 280 -14.16 -4.07 -21.41
N SER A 281 -14.31 -5.37 -21.68
CA SER A 281 -15.53 -6.02 -22.18
C SER A 281 -15.45 -7.52 -21.91
N ALA A 282 -16.57 -8.22 -22.04
CA ALA A 282 -16.55 -9.69 -22.08
C ALA A 282 -15.58 -10.18 -23.19
N ALA A 283 -14.77 -11.18 -22.85
CA ALA A 283 -13.69 -11.73 -23.66
C ALA A 283 -12.75 -10.66 -24.25
N SER A 284 -12.43 -9.60 -23.49
CA SER A 284 -11.48 -8.56 -23.92
C SER A 284 -10.04 -9.06 -24.01
N GLU A 285 -9.71 -10.13 -23.30
CA GLU A 285 -8.34 -10.65 -23.19
C GLU A 285 -8.06 -11.74 -24.22
N PRO A 286 -6.88 -11.71 -24.88
CA PRO A 286 -6.55 -12.68 -25.93
C PRO A 286 -6.55 -14.12 -25.40
N GLU A 287 -6.17 -14.32 -24.13
CA GLU A 287 -6.17 -15.64 -23.48
C GLU A 287 -7.60 -16.20 -23.40
N THR A 288 -8.54 -15.38 -22.92
CA THR A 288 -9.96 -15.72 -22.83
C THR A 288 -10.56 -15.95 -24.21
N GLN A 289 -10.23 -15.13 -25.20
CA GLN A 289 -10.70 -15.31 -26.59
C GLN A 289 -10.24 -16.65 -27.18
N ALA A 290 -8.98 -17.01 -26.97
CA ALA A 290 -8.44 -18.24 -27.52
C ALA A 290 -8.99 -19.49 -26.84
N LEU A 291 -9.12 -19.47 -25.51
CA LEU A 291 -9.74 -20.56 -24.76
C LEU A 291 -11.22 -20.73 -25.13
N THR A 292 -12.00 -19.64 -25.16
CA THR A 292 -13.43 -19.71 -25.52
C THR A 292 -13.63 -20.22 -26.94
N LYS A 293 -12.84 -19.75 -27.92
CA LYS A 293 -12.86 -20.25 -29.30
C LYS A 293 -12.58 -21.76 -29.33
N PHE A 294 -11.52 -22.20 -28.66
CA PHE A 294 -11.18 -23.62 -28.58
C PHE A 294 -12.32 -24.46 -27.98
N LEU A 295 -12.94 -23.99 -26.88
CA LEU A 295 -14.01 -24.72 -26.21
C LEU A 295 -15.29 -24.81 -27.07
N ILE A 296 -15.62 -23.76 -27.82
CA ILE A 296 -16.72 -23.79 -28.80
C ILE A 296 -16.45 -24.85 -29.88
N ASP A 297 -15.25 -24.84 -30.46
CA ASP A 297 -14.84 -25.81 -31.48
C ASP A 297 -14.83 -27.24 -30.93
N ALA A 298 -14.36 -27.44 -29.70
CA ALA A 298 -14.34 -28.74 -29.04
C ALA A 298 -15.75 -29.25 -28.69
N ALA A 299 -16.65 -28.36 -28.23
CA ALA A 299 -18.05 -28.70 -27.93
C ALA A 299 -18.78 -29.18 -29.19
N GLY A 300 -18.56 -28.53 -30.33
CA GLY A 300 -19.15 -28.92 -31.61
C GLY A 300 -18.64 -30.25 -32.18
N ASN A 301 -17.39 -30.63 -31.85
CA ASN A 301 -16.71 -31.75 -32.51
C ASN A 301 -16.45 -32.99 -31.61
N GLN A 302 -16.42 -32.85 -30.28
CA GLN A 302 -15.89 -33.90 -29.38
C GLN A 302 -16.81 -34.26 -28.20
N ARG A 303 -18.05 -33.75 -28.19
CA ARG A 303 -19.05 -33.97 -27.13
C ARG A 303 -18.43 -33.84 -25.73
N ILE A 304 -18.25 -32.61 -25.27
CA ILE A 304 -17.71 -32.34 -23.93
C ILE A 304 -18.72 -32.83 -22.87
N ARG A 305 -18.29 -33.77 -22.02
CA ARG A 305 -19.13 -34.37 -20.98
C ARG A 305 -18.94 -33.73 -19.61
N ALA A 306 -17.72 -33.27 -19.33
CA ALA A 306 -17.39 -32.53 -18.12
C ALA A 306 -16.32 -31.47 -18.37
N TYR A 307 -16.38 -30.41 -17.57
CA TYR A 307 -15.45 -29.30 -17.50
C TYR A 307 -15.04 -29.09 -16.03
N PHE A 308 -13.75 -29.08 -15.76
CA PHE A 308 -13.18 -28.92 -14.42
C PHE A 308 -12.22 -27.73 -14.39
N SER A 309 -12.63 -26.67 -13.70
CA SER A 309 -11.80 -25.50 -13.42
C SER A 309 -11.07 -25.66 -12.10
N ILE A 310 -9.74 -25.62 -12.12
CA ILE A 310 -8.92 -25.92 -10.95
C ILE A 310 -8.28 -24.64 -10.40
N HIS A 311 -8.62 -24.32 -9.15
CA HIS A 311 -8.20 -23.14 -8.39
C HIS A 311 -7.62 -23.53 -7.03
N SER A 312 -7.09 -22.55 -6.31
CA SER A 312 -6.78 -22.65 -4.89
C SER A 312 -6.92 -21.29 -4.24
N PHE A 313 -7.30 -21.16 -2.97
CA PHE A 313 -7.49 -22.15 -1.92
C PHE A 313 -8.90 -21.99 -1.35
N SER A 314 -9.44 -23.05 -0.73
CA SER A 314 -10.55 -22.98 0.26
C SER A 314 -11.11 -24.37 0.61
N GLN A 315 -10.65 -25.43 -0.05
CA GLN A 315 -11.21 -26.78 0.05
C GLN A 315 -12.69 -26.84 -0.35
N LEU A 316 -13.00 -26.39 -1.58
CA LEU A 316 -14.36 -26.37 -2.11
C LEU A 316 -14.46 -27.18 -3.43
N VAL A 317 -15.60 -27.83 -3.64
CA VAL A 317 -16.00 -28.46 -4.91
C VAL A 317 -17.34 -27.87 -5.31
N MET A 318 -17.30 -26.88 -6.19
CA MET A 318 -18.42 -26.00 -6.49
C MET A 318 -18.94 -26.21 -7.90
N PHE A 319 -20.17 -25.83 -8.15
CA PHE A 319 -20.80 -25.86 -9.47
C PHE A 319 -21.68 -24.62 -9.69
N PRO A 320 -22.16 -24.37 -10.91
CA PRO A 320 -22.96 -23.19 -11.22
C PRO A 320 -24.26 -23.01 -10.40
N TYR A 321 -24.74 -21.79 -10.17
CA TYR A 321 -24.16 -20.51 -10.63
C TYR A 321 -23.33 -19.80 -9.55
N GLY A 322 -22.39 -18.97 -9.99
CA GLY A 322 -21.58 -18.07 -9.17
C GLY A 322 -22.19 -16.66 -9.01
N PHE A 323 -23.08 -16.24 -9.90
CA PHE A 323 -23.66 -14.88 -9.89
C PHE A 323 -25.09 -14.79 -9.36
N THR A 324 -25.82 -15.90 -9.27
CA THR A 324 -27.25 -15.91 -8.89
C THR A 324 -27.62 -17.09 -8.01
N VAL A 325 -28.52 -16.86 -7.05
CA VAL A 325 -29.11 -17.92 -6.19
C VAL A 325 -30.08 -18.85 -6.94
N SER A 326 -30.34 -18.57 -8.22
CA SER A 326 -31.16 -19.45 -9.06
C SER A 326 -30.45 -20.78 -9.27
N ARG A 327 -31.18 -21.89 -9.12
CA ARG A 327 -30.62 -23.22 -9.32
C ARG A 327 -30.52 -23.57 -10.80
N VAL A 328 -29.43 -24.25 -11.17
CA VAL A 328 -29.31 -24.87 -12.48
C VAL A 328 -30.30 -26.04 -12.68
N PRO A 329 -30.71 -26.35 -13.91
CA PRO A 329 -31.68 -27.42 -14.20
C PRO A 329 -31.33 -28.79 -13.60
N ASN A 330 -30.05 -29.17 -13.54
CA ASN A 330 -29.58 -30.45 -12.98
C ASN A 330 -28.89 -30.30 -11.61
N TYR A 331 -29.29 -29.32 -10.80
CA TYR A 331 -28.69 -29.00 -9.50
C TYR A 331 -28.52 -30.22 -8.59
N ASP A 332 -29.57 -31.04 -8.41
CA ASP A 332 -29.53 -32.19 -7.50
C ASP A 332 -28.53 -33.27 -7.98
N ASP A 333 -28.34 -33.42 -9.29
CA ASP A 333 -27.35 -34.33 -9.84
C ASP A 333 -25.93 -33.80 -9.62
N LEU A 334 -25.71 -32.49 -9.82
CA LEU A 334 -24.42 -31.87 -9.55
C LEU A 334 -24.05 -31.96 -8.07
N LEU A 335 -24.99 -31.66 -7.18
CA LEU A 335 -24.75 -31.80 -5.74
C LEU A 335 -24.44 -33.25 -5.34
N ALA A 336 -25.16 -34.23 -5.89
CA ALA A 336 -24.93 -35.64 -5.58
C ALA A 336 -23.56 -36.12 -6.09
N ILE A 337 -23.19 -35.74 -7.32
CA ILE A 337 -21.91 -36.09 -7.94
C ILE A 337 -20.76 -35.41 -7.19
N GLY A 338 -20.84 -34.10 -6.93
CA GLY A 338 -19.82 -33.36 -6.17
C GLY A 338 -19.60 -33.92 -4.77
N ARG A 339 -20.66 -34.36 -4.07
CA ARG A 339 -20.53 -35.05 -2.76
C ARG A 339 -19.80 -36.39 -2.84
N LYS A 340 -19.87 -37.11 -3.98
CA LYS A 340 -19.01 -38.29 -4.19
C LYS A 340 -17.56 -37.89 -4.33
N GLY A 341 -17.29 -36.77 -5.00
CA GLY A 341 -15.97 -36.17 -5.10
C GLY A 341 -15.40 -35.84 -3.71
N THR A 342 -16.12 -35.04 -2.90
CA THR A 342 -15.64 -34.65 -1.56
C THR A 342 -15.49 -35.85 -0.61
N ALA A 343 -16.37 -36.85 -0.69
CA ALA A 343 -16.21 -38.08 0.07
C ALA A 343 -15.03 -38.95 -0.40
N ALA A 344 -14.62 -38.86 -1.67
CA ALA A 344 -13.40 -39.49 -2.15
C ALA A 344 -12.16 -38.76 -1.62
N ILE A 345 -12.16 -37.43 -1.66
CA ILE A 345 -11.09 -36.59 -1.09
C ILE A 345 -10.86 -36.92 0.39
N GLU A 346 -11.92 -36.93 1.21
CA GLU A 346 -11.81 -37.23 2.65
C GLU A 346 -11.29 -38.65 2.89
N ARG A 347 -11.64 -39.63 2.04
CA ARG A 347 -11.09 -41.00 2.16
C ARG A 347 -9.62 -41.11 1.79
N THR A 348 -9.13 -40.30 0.85
CA THR A 348 -7.75 -40.38 0.37
C THR A 348 -6.77 -39.86 1.42
N HIS A 349 -7.03 -38.67 1.97
CA HIS A 349 -6.06 -37.99 2.87
C HIS A 349 -6.71 -37.34 4.10
N GLY A 350 -8.00 -37.54 4.34
CA GLY A 350 -8.72 -36.98 5.50
C GLY A 350 -9.11 -35.50 5.38
N THR A 351 -8.76 -34.84 4.27
CA THR A 351 -9.08 -33.43 4.04
C THR A 351 -10.57 -33.27 3.74
N ARG A 352 -11.20 -32.26 4.37
CA ARG A 352 -12.64 -32.02 4.23
C ARG A 352 -12.93 -30.88 3.27
N TYR A 353 -13.65 -31.19 2.21
CA TYR A 353 -14.10 -30.22 1.23
C TYR A 353 -15.61 -30.00 1.34
N VAL A 354 -16.05 -28.76 1.14
CA VAL A 354 -17.48 -28.41 1.06
C VAL A 354 -17.93 -28.43 -0.40
N CYS A 355 -19.14 -28.93 -0.65
CA CYS A 355 -19.73 -28.98 -1.98
C CYS A 355 -21.09 -28.28 -2.02
N GLY A 356 -21.32 -27.47 -3.05
CA GLY A 356 -22.55 -26.70 -3.29
C GLY A 356 -22.45 -25.82 -4.53
N ALA A 357 -23.50 -25.05 -4.81
CA ALA A 357 -23.42 -24.03 -5.86
C ALA A 357 -22.48 -22.90 -5.44
N MET A 358 -21.73 -22.32 -6.37
CA MET A 358 -20.71 -21.30 -6.07
C MET A 358 -21.27 -20.15 -5.23
N ILE A 359 -22.43 -19.59 -5.61
CA ILE A 359 -23.11 -18.51 -4.87
C ILE A 359 -23.48 -18.86 -3.42
N GLU A 360 -23.60 -20.16 -3.09
CA GLU A 360 -23.97 -20.67 -1.77
C GLU A 360 -22.72 -21.01 -0.93
N THR A 361 -21.58 -21.24 -1.56
CA THR A 361 -20.35 -21.74 -0.91
C THR A 361 -19.24 -20.71 -0.80
N ILE A 362 -19.18 -19.73 -1.70
CA ILE A 362 -18.15 -18.69 -1.73
C ILE A 362 -18.77 -17.32 -2.08
N TYR A 363 -17.96 -16.26 -2.04
CA TYR A 363 -18.39 -14.93 -2.48
C TYR A 363 -18.85 -14.96 -3.96
N PRO A 364 -19.76 -14.04 -4.37
CA PRO A 364 -20.24 -13.99 -5.75
C PRO A 364 -19.09 -13.91 -6.78
N SER A 365 -19.26 -14.50 -7.95
CA SER A 365 -18.21 -14.59 -8.96
C SER A 365 -18.78 -14.49 -10.39
N SER A 366 -19.10 -13.29 -10.84
CA SER A 366 -19.63 -13.10 -12.19
C SER A 366 -18.54 -13.13 -13.26
N GLY A 367 -18.86 -13.59 -14.47
CA GLY A 367 -17.90 -13.68 -15.58
C GLY A 367 -16.90 -14.84 -15.46
N ASP A 368 -17.22 -15.89 -14.69
CA ASP A 368 -16.38 -17.07 -14.52
C ASP A 368 -16.50 -18.09 -15.68
N SER A 369 -15.48 -18.94 -15.82
CA SER A 369 -15.39 -19.93 -16.89
C SER A 369 -16.44 -21.04 -16.78
N VAL A 370 -16.78 -21.47 -15.57
CA VAL A 370 -17.63 -22.64 -15.30
C VAL A 370 -19.09 -22.32 -15.59
N ASP A 371 -19.58 -21.17 -15.17
CA ASP A 371 -20.91 -20.66 -15.50
C ASP A 371 -21.06 -20.46 -17.01
N TRP A 372 -20.04 -19.93 -17.67
CA TRP A 372 -20.04 -19.75 -19.13
C TRP A 372 -20.06 -21.09 -19.87
N VAL A 373 -19.23 -22.06 -19.50
CA VAL A 373 -19.21 -23.38 -20.15
C VAL A 373 -20.53 -24.14 -19.93
N TYR A 374 -21.12 -24.05 -18.73
CA TYR A 374 -22.42 -24.64 -18.46
C TYR A 374 -23.52 -24.01 -19.32
N ASN A 375 -23.60 -22.68 -19.35
CA ASN A 375 -24.68 -21.95 -20.03
C ASN A 375 -24.52 -21.90 -21.55
N ALA A 376 -23.35 -21.50 -22.03
CA ALA A 376 -23.14 -21.21 -23.45
C ALA A 376 -22.91 -22.48 -24.28
N LEU A 377 -22.27 -23.51 -23.68
CA LEU A 377 -21.92 -24.75 -24.37
C LEU A 377 -22.81 -25.93 -23.99
N GLY A 378 -23.66 -25.78 -22.97
CA GLY A 378 -24.55 -26.84 -22.51
C GLY A 378 -23.81 -28.05 -21.92
N VAL A 379 -22.60 -27.84 -21.37
CA VAL A 379 -21.83 -28.93 -20.75
C VAL A 379 -22.50 -29.36 -19.45
N PRO A 380 -22.95 -30.62 -19.32
CA PRO A 380 -23.82 -31.03 -18.22
C PRO A 380 -23.12 -31.17 -16.87
N LEU A 381 -21.79 -31.29 -16.83
CA LEU A 381 -20.99 -31.28 -15.60
C LEU A 381 -19.93 -30.20 -15.69
N ALA A 382 -20.14 -29.10 -14.99
CA ALA A 382 -19.16 -28.03 -14.89
C ALA A 382 -18.89 -27.81 -13.39
N TYR A 383 -17.63 -27.92 -12.98
CA TYR A 383 -17.23 -27.74 -11.58
C TYR A 383 -15.98 -26.88 -11.45
N THR A 384 -15.95 -26.12 -10.36
CA THR A 384 -14.79 -25.39 -9.85
C THR A 384 -14.24 -26.12 -8.63
N PHE A 385 -12.95 -26.41 -8.60
CA PHE A 385 -12.26 -26.91 -7.42
C PHE A 385 -11.45 -25.79 -6.80
N GLU A 386 -11.64 -25.51 -5.52
CA GLU A 386 -10.70 -24.74 -4.71
C GLU A 386 -9.90 -25.73 -3.87
N LEU A 387 -8.64 -25.96 -4.23
CA LEU A 387 -7.77 -26.97 -3.62
C LEU A 387 -7.39 -26.64 -2.16
N ARG A 388 -6.42 -27.40 -1.60
CA ARG A 388 -5.97 -27.33 -0.21
C ARG A 388 -5.66 -25.92 0.27
N GLY A 389 -5.72 -25.76 1.60
CA GLY A 389 -5.73 -24.49 2.28
C GLY A 389 -7.17 -24.19 2.72
N PRO A 390 -7.58 -24.55 3.95
CA PRO A 390 -8.89 -24.16 4.44
C PRO A 390 -8.98 -22.62 4.55
N PRO A 391 -10.20 -22.05 4.69
CA PRO A 391 -10.38 -20.58 4.73
C PRO A 391 -9.62 -19.84 5.85
N ASP A 392 -9.19 -20.55 6.89
CA ASP A 392 -8.36 -20.07 8.01
C ASP A 392 -6.88 -20.45 7.88
N SER A 393 -6.47 -21.00 6.73
CA SER A 393 -5.07 -21.33 6.45
C SER A 393 -4.18 -20.10 6.46
N THR A 394 -3.04 -20.23 7.12
CA THR A 394 -1.94 -19.25 7.04
C THR A 394 -1.19 -19.31 5.71
N ASN A 395 -1.33 -20.43 4.98
CA ASN A 395 -0.55 -20.64 3.75
C ASN A 395 -1.20 -19.99 2.52
N MET A 396 -2.54 -19.84 2.53
CA MET A 396 -3.30 -19.24 1.42
C MET A 396 -2.88 -19.81 0.05
N PHE A 397 -2.34 -18.97 -0.84
CA PHE A 397 -1.86 -19.31 -2.19
C PHE A 397 -0.39 -19.79 -2.23
N VAL A 398 0.29 -19.84 -1.08
CA VAL A 398 1.72 -20.17 -0.94
C VAL A 398 1.85 -21.51 -0.20
N LEU A 399 1.34 -22.56 -0.84
CA LEU A 399 1.33 -23.92 -0.32
C LEU A 399 2.71 -24.57 -0.52
N PRO A 400 3.30 -25.22 0.49
CA PRO A 400 4.61 -25.85 0.32
C PRO A 400 4.54 -27.01 -0.68
N ALA A 401 5.57 -27.21 -1.50
CA ALA A 401 5.55 -28.19 -2.60
C ALA A 401 5.26 -29.64 -2.16
N LYS A 402 5.53 -30.00 -0.89
CA LYS A 402 5.15 -31.31 -0.32
C LYS A 402 3.63 -31.59 -0.37
N GLU A 403 2.81 -30.55 -0.52
CA GLU A 403 1.36 -30.65 -0.64
C GLU A 403 0.91 -30.97 -2.07
N ILE A 404 1.79 -30.87 -3.09
CA ILE A 404 1.44 -31.13 -4.49
C ILE A 404 0.90 -32.56 -4.65
N ILE A 405 1.66 -33.59 -4.26
CA ILE A 405 1.23 -34.98 -4.45
C ILE A 405 -0.06 -35.28 -3.68
N PRO A 406 -0.18 -35.01 -2.37
CA PRO A 406 -1.42 -35.28 -1.64
C PRO A 406 -2.65 -34.54 -2.21
N THR A 407 -2.49 -33.28 -2.61
CA THR A 407 -3.57 -32.50 -3.25
C THR A 407 -3.99 -33.13 -4.58
N SER A 408 -3.01 -33.60 -5.35
CA SER A 408 -3.26 -34.17 -6.68
C SER A 408 -3.88 -35.56 -6.62
N GLU A 409 -3.52 -36.37 -5.63
CA GLU A 409 -4.16 -37.66 -5.35
C GLU A 409 -5.62 -37.48 -4.89
N GLU A 410 -5.91 -36.46 -4.09
CA GLU A 410 -7.29 -36.06 -3.74
C GLU A 410 -8.09 -35.67 -4.99
N LEU A 411 -7.51 -34.81 -5.84
CA LEU A 411 -8.15 -34.36 -7.07
C LEU A 411 -8.47 -35.52 -8.01
N LEU A 412 -7.50 -36.43 -8.23
CA LEU A 412 -7.69 -37.61 -9.07
C LEU A 412 -8.77 -38.54 -8.49
N ALA A 413 -8.76 -38.77 -7.17
CA ALA A 413 -9.79 -39.56 -6.51
C ALA A 413 -11.19 -38.94 -6.66
N ALA A 414 -11.29 -37.61 -6.60
CA ALA A 414 -12.53 -36.89 -6.84
C ALA A 414 -13.02 -37.09 -8.28
N PHE A 415 -12.14 -36.93 -9.28
CA PHE A 415 -12.49 -37.13 -10.69
C PHE A 415 -13.02 -38.53 -10.96
N ILE A 416 -12.35 -39.57 -10.44
CA ILE A 416 -12.81 -40.96 -10.56
C ILE A 416 -14.22 -41.11 -9.99
N ALA A 417 -14.42 -40.70 -8.74
CA ALA A 417 -15.71 -40.87 -8.07
C ALA A 417 -16.85 -40.08 -8.72
N MET A 418 -16.57 -38.86 -9.19
CA MET A 418 -17.56 -38.00 -9.84
C MET A 418 -17.96 -38.53 -11.21
N LEU A 419 -17.00 -38.98 -12.03
CA LEU A 419 -17.28 -39.48 -13.36
C LEU A 419 -17.93 -40.87 -13.34
N GLU A 420 -17.62 -41.72 -12.37
CA GLU A 420 -18.33 -42.98 -12.14
C GLU A 420 -19.80 -42.75 -11.73
N GLU A 421 -20.05 -41.85 -10.78
CA GLU A 421 -21.42 -41.54 -10.33
C GLU A 421 -22.25 -40.95 -11.48
N SER A 422 -21.64 -40.06 -12.27
CA SER A 422 -22.24 -39.52 -13.49
C SER A 422 -22.65 -40.60 -14.49
N ALA A 423 -21.77 -41.58 -14.76
CA ALA A 423 -22.06 -42.68 -15.68
C ALA A 423 -23.20 -43.58 -15.17
N ARG A 424 -23.28 -43.82 -13.85
CA ARG A 424 -24.39 -44.57 -13.21
C ARG A 424 -25.73 -43.86 -13.38
N LYS A 425 -25.77 -42.54 -13.18
CA LYS A 425 -27.00 -41.75 -13.32
C LYS A 425 -27.49 -41.71 -14.77
N MET A 426 -26.59 -41.65 -15.75
CA MET A 426 -26.96 -41.71 -17.17
C MET A 426 -27.45 -43.08 -17.65
N SER A 427 -27.04 -44.17 -16.99
CA SER A 427 -27.46 -45.54 -17.35
C SER A 427 -28.80 -45.96 -16.71
N GLY A 428 -29.51 -45.03 -16.05
CA GLY A 428 -30.87 -45.25 -15.53
C GLY A 428 -30.95 -46.16 -14.29
N ASN A 429 -29.81 -46.50 -13.68
CA ASN A 429 -29.77 -47.42 -12.53
C ASN A 429 -29.79 -46.63 -11.21
N THR A 430 -30.98 -46.17 -10.80
CA THR A 430 -31.17 -45.42 -9.55
C THR A 430 -31.29 -46.38 -8.36
N GLY A 431 -30.17 -46.62 -7.66
CA GLY A 431 -30.19 -47.20 -6.30
C GLY A 431 -30.69 -46.18 -5.25
N PRO A 432 -31.17 -46.63 -4.09
CA PRO A 432 -31.84 -45.76 -3.12
C PRO A 432 -30.87 -44.75 -2.48
N VAL A 433 -31.32 -43.49 -2.41
CA VAL A 433 -30.62 -42.37 -1.79
C VAL A 433 -30.72 -42.48 -0.26
N ILE A 434 -29.60 -42.72 0.42
CA ILE A 434 -29.51 -42.62 1.89
C ILE A 434 -29.33 -41.16 2.27
N ARG A 435 -30.33 -40.58 2.95
CA ARG A 435 -30.23 -39.26 3.60
C ARG A 435 -29.46 -39.40 4.91
N ALA A 436 -28.25 -38.83 4.97
CA ALA A 436 -27.57 -38.54 6.22
C ALA A 436 -27.73 -37.05 6.54
N LEU A 437 -28.48 -36.75 7.60
CA LEU A 437 -28.57 -35.44 8.24
C LEU A 437 -27.50 -35.39 9.33
N PHE A 438 -26.52 -34.50 9.21
CA PHE A 438 -25.78 -33.99 10.35
C PHE A 438 -25.58 -32.49 10.18
N ALA A 439 -26.33 -31.72 10.95
CA ALA A 439 -25.98 -30.36 11.31
C ALA A 439 -25.12 -30.45 12.58
N ILE A 440 -23.86 -30.02 12.49
CA ILE A 440 -23.05 -29.69 13.65
C ILE A 440 -22.63 -28.24 13.45
N ILE A 441 -23.34 -27.34 14.13
CA ILE A 441 -22.87 -25.98 14.38
C ILE A 441 -21.85 -26.11 15.50
N LEU A 442 -20.56 -26.05 15.14
CA LEU A 442 -19.48 -25.91 16.09
C LEU A 442 -19.24 -24.41 16.29
N ILE A 443 -19.88 -23.81 17.30
CA ILE A 443 -19.45 -22.50 17.81
C ILE A 443 -18.26 -22.79 18.73
N THR A 444 -17.06 -22.69 18.19
CA THR A 444 -15.86 -22.58 19.02
C THR A 444 -15.78 -21.14 19.51
N THR A 445 -16.12 -20.90 20.77
CA THR A 445 -15.70 -19.69 21.46
C THR A 445 -14.19 -19.73 21.61
N LEU A 446 -13.48 -18.97 20.78
CA LEU A 446 -12.05 -18.74 20.96
C LEU A 446 -11.83 -18.00 22.30
N PRO A 447 -10.75 -18.30 23.03
CA PRO A 447 -10.40 -17.53 24.21
C PRO A 447 -10.08 -16.09 23.79
N VAL A 448 -10.69 -15.13 24.47
CA VAL A 448 -10.29 -13.73 24.41
C VAL A 448 -8.91 -13.62 25.04
N ILE A 449 -7.88 -13.55 24.21
CA ILE A 449 -6.60 -13.01 24.64
C ILE A 449 -6.67 -11.50 24.36
N LYS A 450 -6.74 -10.71 25.43
CA LYS A 450 -6.38 -9.29 25.35
C LYS A 450 -4.93 -9.25 24.86
N GLY A 451 -4.73 -8.69 23.67
CA GLY A 451 -3.39 -8.47 23.14
C GLY A 451 -2.64 -7.47 24.01
N ASP A 452 -1.88 -7.99 24.97
CA ASP A 452 -0.73 -7.31 25.53
C ASP A 452 0.46 -7.58 24.59
N ALA A 453 0.79 -6.60 23.75
CA ALA A 453 2.12 -6.43 23.18
C ALA A 453 2.30 -4.97 22.79
N ALA A 454 2.61 -4.12 23.77
CA ALA A 454 2.96 -2.71 23.57
C ALA A 454 4.30 -2.48 22.82
N GLY A 455 4.66 -3.38 21.90
CA GLY A 455 5.84 -3.31 21.02
C GLY A 455 5.65 -3.87 19.62
N GLU A 456 4.53 -4.54 19.30
CA GLU A 456 4.27 -5.14 17.97
C GLU A 456 3.26 -4.36 17.11
N GLY A 457 2.73 -3.22 17.57
CA GLY A 457 1.66 -2.48 16.89
C GLY A 457 2.09 -1.33 15.97
N ALA A 458 3.40 -1.05 15.88
CA ALA A 458 3.90 0.10 15.12
C ALA A 458 3.96 -0.15 13.62
N ALA A 459 3.79 0.92 12.84
CA ALA A 459 4.01 0.93 11.40
C ALA A 459 5.46 0.59 11.06
N ARG A 460 5.67 -0.20 10.01
CA ARG A 460 6.99 -0.50 9.45
C ARG A 460 7.06 -0.24 7.95
N TYR A 461 8.26 0.07 7.48
CA TYR A 461 8.59 0.48 6.12
C TYR A 461 9.72 -0.39 5.53
N ASP A 462 9.78 -1.68 5.89
CA ASP A 462 10.83 -2.60 5.45
C ASP A 462 10.86 -2.71 3.93
N ASN A 463 12.00 -2.43 3.32
CA ASN A 463 12.21 -2.45 1.87
C ASN A 463 11.29 -1.49 1.09
N TYR A 464 10.72 -0.49 1.77
CA TYR A 464 10.05 0.63 1.09
C TYR A 464 11.12 1.43 0.39
N ARG A 465 10.87 1.76 -0.87
CA ARG A 465 11.83 2.42 -1.73
C ARG A 465 11.44 3.88 -1.91
N LEU A 466 12.42 4.77 -1.86
CA LEU A 466 12.23 6.18 -2.15
C LEU A 466 12.71 6.45 -3.57
N TYR A 467 11.84 6.98 -4.43
CA TYR A 467 12.15 7.34 -5.81
C TYR A 467 12.18 8.85 -5.98
N ARG A 468 13.06 9.32 -6.87
CA ARG A 468 13.00 10.66 -7.45
C ARG A 468 12.62 10.51 -8.92
N VAL A 469 11.44 10.99 -9.30
CA VAL A 469 10.91 10.91 -10.67
C VAL A 469 10.84 12.28 -11.33
N GLU A 470 10.99 12.33 -12.66
CA GLU A 470 10.86 13.55 -13.46
C GLU A 470 9.60 13.50 -14.35
N LEU A 471 8.68 14.42 -14.09
CA LEU A 471 7.46 14.59 -14.87
C LEU A 471 7.75 15.47 -16.09
N ALA A 472 8.43 14.91 -17.09
CA ALA A 472 8.88 15.67 -18.26
C ALA A 472 7.74 16.27 -19.11
N THR A 473 6.53 15.67 -19.11
CA THR A 473 5.40 16.11 -19.93
C THR A 473 4.11 16.24 -19.12
N ASP A 474 3.10 16.90 -19.68
CA ASP A 474 1.77 17.01 -19.05
C ASP A 474 1.08 15.64 -18.95
N GLU A 475 1.37 14.69 -19.86
CA GLU A 475 0.90 13.31 -19.72
C GLU A 475 1.51 12.62 -18.49
N HIS A 476 2.80 12.86 -18.19
CA HIS A 476 3.40 12.34 -16.95
C HIS A 476 2.72 12.96 -15.73
N VAL A 477 2.42 14.27 -15.76
CA VAL A 477 1.69 14.92 -14.66
C VAL A 477 0.33 14.28 -14.44
N GLN A 478 -0.46 14.08 -15.49
CA GLN A 478 -1.78 13.45 -15.39
C GLN A 478 -1.69 12.00 -14.90
N LEU A 479 -0.70 11.24 -15.36
CA LEU A 479 -0.46 9.86 -14.92
C LEU A 479 -0.19 9.79 -13.40
N PHE A 480 0.68 10.67 -12.89
CA PHE A 480 1.02 10.68 -11.47
C PHE A 480 -0.06 11.30 -10.59
N GLN A 481 -0.89 12.20 -11.11
CA GLN A 481 -2.12 12.65 -10.44
C GLN A 481 -3.12 11.50 -10.28
N GLN A 482 -3.28 10.66 -11.31
CA GLN A 482 -4.12 9.46 -11.21
C GLN A 482 -3.56 8.47 -10.20
N LEU A 483 -2.24 8.24 -10.20
CA LEU A 483 -1.58 7.35 -9.25
C LEU A 483 -1.75 7.85 -7.80
N GLU A 484 -1.51 9.13 -7.55
CA GLU A 484 -1.68 9.77 -6.24
C GLU A 484 -3.12 9.65 -5.73
N ALA A 485 -4.11 9.78 -6.62
CA ALA A 485 -5.52 9.65 -6.25
C ALA A 485 -5.99 8.20 -6.03
N LYS A 486 -5.24 7.19 -6.49
CA LYS A 486 -5.68 5.79 -6.53
C LYS A 486 -4.89 4.85 -5.63
N SER A 487 -3.65 5.17 -5.28
CA SER A 487 -2.76 4.27 -4.55
C SER A 487 -2.25 4.93 -3.27
N ASP A 488 -2.68 4.42 -2.13
CA ASP A 488 -2.11 4.81 -0.82
C ASP A 488 -0.85 3.99 -0.46
N SER A 489 -0.51 2.99 -1.28
CA SER A 489 0.80 2.33 -1.28
C SER A 489 1.94 3.21 -1.83
N CYS A 490 1.61 4.33 -2.49
CA CYS A 490 2.56 5.34 -2.98
C CYS A 490 2.39 6.64 -2.19
N THR A 491 3.35 6.99 -1.33
CA THR A 491 3.34 8.26 -0.58
C THR A 491 4.07 9.35 -1.34
N PHE A 492 3.34 10.37 -1.77
CA PHE A 492 3.85 11.53 -2.51
C PHE A 492 4.32 12.63 -1.54
N TYR A 493 5.55 13.10 -1.71
CA TYR A 493 6.09 14.24 -0.96
C TYR A 493 5.92 15.53 -1.77
N GLY A 494 4.67 16.00 -1.82
CA GLY A 494 4.20 17.06 -2.71
C GLY A 494 3.42 16.50 -3.90
N HIS A 495 2.64 17.34 -4.58
CA HIS A 495 1.73 16.89 -5.63
C HIS A 495 2.30 17.04 -7.04
N ALA A 496 1.85 16.21 -7.97
CA ALA A 496 2.10 16.37 -9.40
C ALA A 496 1.32 17.57 -9.96
N ARG A 497 2.04 18.59 -10.44
CA ARG A 497 1.46 19.89 -10.82
C ARG A 497 1.80 20.34 -12.24
N GLN A 498 3.03 20.13 -12.70
CA GLN A 498 3.49 20.70 -13.96
C GLN A 498 4.64 19.91 -14.59
N ALA A 499 4.75 20.02 -15.92
CA ALA A 499 5.88 19.47 -16.66
C ALA A 499 7.22 20.06 -16.20
N GLY A 500 8.27 19.25 -16.21
CA GLY A 500 9.60 19.56 -15.69
C GLY A 500 9.73 19.46 -14.16
N GLN A 501 8.64 19.17 -13.44
CA GLN A 501 8.68 18.95 -12.00
C GLN A 501 9.39 17.64 -11.68
N GLN A 502 10.23 17.66 -10.67
CA GLN A 502 10.71 16.43 -10.03
C GLN A 502 9.97 16.17 -8.73
N LEU A 503 9.60 14.91 -8.50
CA LEU A 503 8.86 14.48 -7.32
C LEU A 503 9.60 13.37 -6.59
N THR A 504 9.52 13.41 -5.26
CA THR A 504 9.96 12.31 -4.41
C THR A 504 8.74 11.49 -4.00
N ILE A 505 8.79 10.17 -4.21
CA ILE A 505 7.68 9.25 -3.96
C ILE A 505 8.23 8.04 -3.20
N MET A 506 7.63 7.70 -2.07
CA MET A 506 7.94 6.47 -1.34
C MET A 506 6.94 5.38 -1.75
N VAL A 507 7.45 4.23 -2.17
CA VAL A 507 6.66 3.12 -2.71
C VAL A 507 6.76 1.91 -1.78
N SER A 508 5.61 1.36 -1.41
CA SER A 508 5.50 0.10 -0.65
C SER A 508 6.28 -1.03 -1.32
N ALA A 509 6.96 -1.86 -0.52
CA ALA A 509 7.78 -2.96 -1.02
C ALA A 509 6.99 -3.93 -1.93
N SER A 510 5.69 -4.10 -1.68
CA SER A 510 4.79 -4.93 -2.50
C SER A 510 4.42 -4.32 -3.86
N LYS A 511 4.69 -3.03 -4.07
CA LYS A 511 4.32 -2.25 -5.27
C LYS A 511 5.51 -1.79 -6.10
N VAL A 512 6.73 -2.18 -5.73
CA VAL A 512 7.91 -1.72 -6.46
C VAL A 512 7.96 -2.27 -7.88
N ALA A 513 7.69 -3.56 -8.08
CA ALA A 513 7.64 -4.15 -9.42
C ALA A 513 6.59 -3.42 -10.30
N ASP A 514 5.38 -3.22 -9.78
CA ASP A 514 4.31 -2.46 -10.46
C ASP A 514 4.74 -1.03 -10.81
N PHE A 515 5.40 -0.32 -9.88
CA PHE A 515 5.83 1.06 -10.06
C PHE A 515 6.96 1.18 -11.09
N GLU A 516 7.96 0.30 -11.06
CA GLU A 516 9.06 0.30 -12.05
C GLU A 516 8.58 -0.08 -13.45
N ASP A 517 7.63 -1.00 -13.55
CA ASP A 517 6.95 -1.32 -14.80
C ASP A 517 6.17 -0.12 -15.33
N LEU A 518 5.49 0.63 -14.46
CA LEU A 518 4.79 1.87 -14.83
C LEU A 518 5.76 2.94 -15.38
N LEU A 519 6.90 3.16 -14.69
CA LEU A 519 7.94 4.08 -15.15
C LEU A 519 8.46 3.67 -16.53
N THR A 520 8.72 2.38 -16.72
CA THR A 520 9.22 1.83 -17.98
C THR A 520 8.21 1.98 -19.11
N LEU A 521 6.95 1.60 -18.85
CA LEU A 521 5.85 1.65 -19.84
C LEU A 521 5.60 3.06 -20.35
N HIS A 522 5.68 4.06 -19.46
CA HIS A 522 5.43 5.46 -19.79
C HIS A 522 6.70 6.26 -20.06
N ALA A 523 7.87 5.62 -20.12
CA ALA A 523 9.17 6.27 -20.33
C ALA A 523 9.44 7.43 -19.35
N VAL A 524 8.98 7.30 -18.11
CA VAL A 524 9.19 8.27 -17.04
C VAL A 524 10.57 8.04 -16.44
N GLN A 525 11.41 9.08 -16.44
CA GLN A 525 12.73 8.98 -15.82
C GLN A 525 12.61 8.97 -14.30
N GLY A 526 13.28 8.02 -13.66
CA GLY A 526 13.34 7.93 -12.20
C GLY A 526 14.65 7.34 -11.72
N ARG A 527 15.02 7.67 -10.48
CA ARG A 527 16.13 7.04 -9.76
C ARG A 527 15.71 6.66 -8.35
N VAL A 528 16.23 5.54 -7.85
CA VAL A 528 16.07 5.14 -6.45
C VAL A 528 17.02 5.99 -5.59
N LEU A 529 16.47 6.62 -4.56
CA LEU A 529 17.18 7.39 -3.54
C LEU A 529 17.54 6.52 -2.33
N GLU A 530 16.61 5.68 -1.88
CA GLU A 530 16.74 4.77 -0.74
C GLU A 530 16.03 3.46 -1.07
N ARG A 531 16.61 2.32 -0.70
CA ARG A 531 16.05 0.98 -0.92
C ARG A 531 15.33 0.41 0.29
N ASN A 532 15.63 0.91 1.49
CA ASN A 532 15.01 0.47 2.73
C ASN A 532 14.84 1.63 3.72
N VAL A 533 13.70 2.33 3.63
CA VAL A 533 13.36 3.44 4.54
C VAL A 533 13.34 3.01 6.02
N GLN A 534 12.97 1.76 6.33
CA GLN A 534 12.99 1.27 7.71
C GLN A 534 14.38 1.32 8.35
N GLN A 535 15.45 1.14 7.57
CA GLN A 535 16.81 1.23 8.10
C GLN A 535 17.14 2.64 8.62
N LEU A 536 16.63 3.69 7.96
CA LEU A 536 16.77 5.06 8.42
C LEU A 536 16.03 5.28 9.74
N ILE A 537 14.80 4.75 9.84
CA ILE A 537 13.97 4.81 11.05
C ILE A 537 14.66 4.09 12.21
N ASP A 538 15.16 2.87 11.98
CA ASP A 538 15.82 2.06 13.01
C ASP A 538 17.11 2.74 13.51
N ARG A 539 17.88 3.35 12.60
CA ARG A 539 19.07 4.15 12.94
C ARG A 539 18.72 5.35 13.81
N GLU A 540 17.67 6.10 13.46
CA GLU A 540 17.24 7.25 14.24
C GLU A 540 16.67 6.82 15.60
N ALA A 541 15.84 5.78 15.64
CA ALA A 541 15.24 5.24 16.85
C ALA A 541 16.30 4.83 17.90
N ALA A 542 17.45 4.32 17.47
CA ALA A 542 18.58 4.00 18.35
C ALA A 542 19.16 5.23 19.09
N THR A 543 18.89 6.43 18.59
CA THR A 543 19.35 7.71 19.19
C THR A 543 18.27 8.42 20.00
N VAL A 544 17.02 7.91 20.00
CA VAL A 544 15.90 8.49 20.74
C VAL A 544 16.02 8.15 22.22
N LYS A 545 15.78 9.14 23.08
CA LYS A 545 15.74 8.94 24.54
C LYS A 545 14.37 8.39 24.98
N PRO A 546 14.34 7.46 25.95
CA PRO A 546 13.10 6.85 26.41
C PRO A 546 12.17 7.87 27.09
N VAL A 547 10.88 7.57 27.15
CA VAL A 547 9.87 8.42 27.82
C VAL A 547 10.18 8.68 29.30
N THR A 548 10.96 7.78 29.93
CA THR A 548 11.38 7.88 31.34
C THR A 548 12.62 8.74 31.55
N THR A 549 13.12 9.42 30.51
CA THR A 549 14.30 10.29 30.65
C THR A 549 14.01 11.47 31.55
N GLU A 550 14.90 11.69 32.51
CA GLU A 550 14.80 12.77 33.47
C GLU A 550 14.95 14.15 32.79
N PRO A 551 14.20 15.18 33.22
CA PRO A 551 14.22 16.49 32.56
C PRO A 551 15.59 17.17 32.52
N GLY A 552 16.47 16.85 33.47
CA GLY A 552 17.84 17.38 33.53
C GLY A 552 18.79 16.77 32.50
N GLU A 553 18.41 15.67 31.86
CA GLU A 553 19.21 15.00 30.82
C GLU A 553 18.89 15.52 29.42
N LEU A 554 17.88 16.39 29.26
CA LEU A 554 17.57 16.98 27.96
C LEU A 554 18.76 17.81 27.47
N GLY A 555 19.27 17.42 26.31
CA GLY A 555 20.28 18.13 25.53
C GLY A 555 19.93 18.11 24.04
N TRP A 556 20.92 18.31 23.16
CA TRP A 556 20.71 18.43 21.71
C TRP A 556 21.51 17.43 20.89
N GLU A 557 21.85 16.29 21.50
CA GLU A 557 22.51 15.15 20.85
C GLU A 557 21.51 14.01 20.55
N HIS A 558 20.25 14.17 20.96
CA HIS A 558 19.20 13.15 20.89
C HIS A 558 17.83 13.79 20.65
N TYR A 559 16.89 13.00 20.12
CA TYR A 559 15.46 13.36 20.15
C TYR A 559 14.80 12.85 21.44
N TYR A 560 13.77 13.57 21.90
CA TYR A 560 13.11 13.34 23.18
C TYR A 560 11.60 13.22 23.01
N GLN A 561 10.96 12.43 23.88
CA GLN A 561 9.51 12.33 23.89
C GLN A 561 8.85 13.60 24.45
N LEU A 562 7.55 13.74 24.16
CA LEU A 562 6.72 14.88 24.57
C LEU A 562 6.85 15.17 26.08
N GLU A 563 6.76 14.12 26.89
CA GLU A 563 6.76 14.18 28.34
C GLU A 563 8.08 14.76 28.89
N THR A 564 9.22 14.35 28.33
CA THR A 564 10.54 14.88 28.72
C THR A 564 10.69 16.35 28.35
N ILE A 565 10.24 16.76 27.16
CA ILE A 565 10.28 18.16 26.72
C ILE A 565 9.41 19.04 27.63
N TYR A 566 8.21 18.57 28.00
CA TYR A 566 7.30 19.31 28.86
C TYR A 566 7.85 19.47 30.27
N ALA A 567 8.39 18.40 30.84
CA ALA A 567 8.99 18.45 32.18
C ALA A 567 10.29 19.27 32.19
N TRP A 568 11.05 19.29 31.09
CA TRP A 568 12.21 20.18 30.92
C TRP A 568 11.79 21.66 30.91
N MET A 569 10.72 22.02 30.20
CA MET A 569 10.19 23.39 30.22
C MET A 569 9.74 23.80 31.63
N ASP A 570 9.05 22.91 32.36
CA ASP A 570 8.62 23.16 33.74
C ASP A 570 9.83 23.44 34.64
N LYS A 571 10.87 22.61 34.57
CA LYS A 571 12.12 22.79 35.31
C LYS A 571 12.85 24.09 34.93
N LEU A 572 12.85 24.45 33.65
CA LEU A 572 13.44 25.69 33.16
C LEU A 572 12.73 26.92 33.74
N ALA A 573 11.40 26.87 33.82
CA ALA A 573 10.59 27.92 34.45
C ALA A 573 10.84 28.01 35.96
N GLU A 574 11.01 26.88 36.66
CA GLU A 574 11.37 26.87 38.09
C GLU A 574 12.77 27.48 38.34
N GLN A 575 13.76 27.10 37.53
CA GLN A 575 15.14 27.56 37.68
C GLN A 575 15.33 29.05 37.33
N HIS A 576 14.49 29.58 36.45
CA HIS A 576 14.57 30.95 35.95
C HIS A 576 13.28 31.76 36.17
N ALA A 577 12.57 31.48 37.27
CA ALA A 577 11.25 32.04 37.58
C ALA A 577 11.16 33.58 37.59
N ALA A 578 12.29 34.29 37.69
CA ALA A 578 12.35 35.74 37.59
C ALA A 578 12.01 36.28 36.19
N PHE A 579 12.19 35.48 35.14
CA PHE A 579 11.99 35.91 33.75
C PHE A 579 11.48 34.80 32.80
N VAL A 580 11.23 33.59 33.30
CA VAL A 580 10.68 32.45 32.54
C VAL A 580 9.40 31.97 33.22
N SER A 581 8.35 31.71 32.44
CA SER A 581 7.07 31.19 32.93
C SER A 581 6.42 30.25 31.92
N ILE A 582 5.62 29.29 32.39
CA ILE A 582 4.85 28.38 31.54
C ILE A 582 3.60 29.06 30.99
N VAL A 583 3.28 28.79 29.73
CA VAL A 583 2.04 29.21 29.07
C VAL A 583 1.35 27.98 28.49
N GLU A 584 0.09 27.77 28.83
CA GLU A 584 -0.79 26.80 28.18
C GLU A 584 -1.81 27.57 27.35
N ILE A 585 -1.87 27.30 26.04
CA ILE A 585 -2.75 28.03 25.11
C ILE A 585 -4.04 27.28 24.76
N GLY A 586 -4.15 26.02 25.17
CA GLY A 586 -5.29 25.18 24.89
C GLY A 586 -4.97 23.71 25.10
N ARG A 587 -5.86 22.84 24.60
CA ARG A 587 -5.68 21.39 24.61
C ARG A 587 -5.84 20.81 23.22
N SER A 588 -5.10 19.75 22.94
CA SER A 588 -5.25 18.96 21.71
C SER A 588 -6.52 18.12 21.71
N TYR A 589 -6.81 17.46 20.59
CA TYR A 589 -7.97 16.58 20.47
C TYR A 589 -8.02 15.47 21.54
N GLU A 590 -6.89 14.82 21.83
CA GLU A 590 -6.77 13.79 22.88
C GLU A 590 -6.56 14.38 24.27
N GLY A 591 -6.72 15.71 24.43
CA GLY A 591 -6.78 16.39 25.73
C GLY A 591 -5.42 16.77 26.33
N ARG A 592 -4.32 16.66 25.58
CA ARG A 592 -2.98 17.05 26.05
C ARG A 592 -2.84 18.58 26.03
N PRO A 593 -2.18 19.20 27.02
CA PRO A 593 -1.99 20.64 27.04
C PRO A 593 -1.08 21.05 25.88
N ILE A 594 -1.42 22.13 25.19
CA ILE A 594 -0.53 22.77 24.22
C ILE A 594 0.31 23.76 25.02
N LYS A 595 1.46 23.25 25.50
CA LYS A 595 2.34 23.92 26.46
C LYS A 595 3.49 24.64 25.75
N GLY A 596 3.84 25.82 26.27
CA GLY A 596 4.97 26.61 25.86
C GLY A 596 5.58 27.42 27.02
N VAL A 597 6.51 28.30 26.67
CA VAL A 597 7.28 29.13 27.61
C VAL A 597 7.21 30.59 27.19
N LYS A 598 6.93 31.48 28.14
CA LYS A 598 7.20 32.93 28.03
C LYS A 598 8.53 33.26 28.68
N LEU A 599 9.42 33.89 27.91
CA LEU A 599 10.67 34.50 28.37
C LEU A 599 10.54 36.03 28.30
N SER A 600 10.67 36.72 29.43
CA SER A 600 10.57 38.18 29.54
C SER A 600 11.50 38.70 30.62
N ARG A 601 12.61 39.35 30.23
CA ARG A 601 13.61 39.91 31.16
C ARG A 601 13.29 41.33 31.62
N ARG A 602 12.43 42.05 30.89
CA ARG A 602 12.04 43.43 31.17
C ARG A 602 10.56 43.61 30.81
N PRO A 603 9.82 44.46 31.53
CA PRO A 603 8.45 44.78 31.16
C PRO A 603 8.38 45.54 29.83
N ASP A 604 7.18 45.49 29.24
CA ASP A 604 6.73 46.29 28.08
C ASP A 604 7.58 46.16 26.80
N ARG A 605 8.28 45.04 26.64
CA ARG A 605 9.02 44.72 25.41
C ARG A 605 8.07 44.25 24.30
N LYS A 606 8.47 44.46 23.04
CA LYS A 606 7.79 43.84 21.90
C LYS A 606 8.05 42.34 21.93
N ALA A 607 7.08 41.56 21.48
CA ALA A 607 7.14 40.11 21.57
C ALA A 607 7.39 39.41 20.22
N ILE A 608 8.01 38.24 20.32
CA ILE A 608 8.28 37.31 19.22
C ILE A 608 7.67 35.95 19.58
N VAL A 609 6.91 35.37 18.66
CA VAL A 609 6.31 34.04 18.80
C VAL A 609 7.06 33.06 17.92
N VAL A 610 7.42 31.90 18.47
CA VAL A 610 8.07 30.81 17.77
C VAL A 610 7.28 29.54 18.05
N GLU A 611 6.85 28.86 17.00
CA GLU A 611 6.21 27.55 17.11
C GLU A 611 6.91 26.50 16.27
N GLY A 612 6.74 25.25 16.71
CA GLY A 612 7.26 24.08 16.02
C GLY A 612 6.38 22.86 16.26
N GLY A 613 6.70 21.80 15.54
CA GLY A 613 6.01 20.51 15.66
C GLY A 613 4.53 20.57 15.32
N ILE A 614 4.10 21.47 14.43
CA ILE A 614 2.72 21.47 13.92
C ILE A 614 2.46 20.24 13.03
N HIS A 615 3.46 19.82 12.26
CA HIS A 615 3.51 18.49 11.67
C HIS A 615 4.35 17.57 12.55
N ALA A 616 3.76 16.45 12.94
CA ALA A 616 4.32 15.60 13.99
C ALA A 616 5.67 14.95 13.63
N ARG A 617 5.83 14.47 12.38
CA ARG A 617 7.05 13.79 11.91
C ARG A 617 8.29 14.69 11.80
N GLU A 618 8.13 16.01 11.87
CA GLU A 618 9.21 16.99 11.65
C GLU A 618 10.02 17.21 12.94
N TRP A 619 10.62 16.15 13.49
CA TRP A 619 11.25 16.12 14.82
C TRP A 619 12.35 17.17 15.04
N ILE A 620 13.04 17.57 13.96
CA ILE A 620 14.07 18.61 14.04
C ILE A 620 13.49 19.98 14.42
N SER A 621 12.21 20.24 14.14
CA SER A 621 11.54 21.49 14.49
C SER A 621 11.40 21.68 16.02
N PRO A 622 10.76 20.77 16.78
CA PRO A 622 10.75 20.84 18.24
C PRO A 622 12.14 20.89 18.88
N ALA A 623 13.09 20.11 18.35
CA ALA A 623 14.46 20.08 18.87
C ALA A 623 15.19 21.43 18.66
N THR A 624 14.96 22.08 17.51
CA THR A 624 15.51 23.41 17.22
C THR A 624 14.83 24.48 18.07
N ALA A 625 13.51 24.40 18.27
CA ALA A 625 12.78 25.34 19.11
C ALA A 625 13.29 25.31 20.57
N THR A 626 13.50 24.13 21.15
CA THR A 626 14.04 24.00 22.51
C THR A 626 15.50 24.45 22.59
N PHE A 627 16.30 24.23 21.55
CA PHE A 627 17.67 24.75 21.45
C PHE A 627 17.72 26.27 21.51
N LEU A 628 16.91 26.93 20.68
CA LEU A 628 16.85 28.39 20.62
C LEU A 628 16.41 28.99 21.96
N LEU A 629 15.36 28.42 22.58
CA LEU A 629 14.89 28.83 23.90
C LEU A 629 16.00 28.73 24.94
N ASN A 630 16.73 27.60 24.97
CA ASN A 630 17.84 27.43 25.90
C ASN A 630 18.94 28.47 25.67
N GLN A 631 19.34 28.70 24.42
CA GLN A 631 20.38 29.69 24.09
C GLN A 631 19.99 31.10 24.56
N LEU A 632 18.73 31.52 24.37
CA LEU A 632 18.25 32.82 24.86
C LEU A 632 18.28 32.94 26.39
N ILE A 633 18.18 31.83 27.11
CA ILE A 633 18.18 31.82 28.58
C ILE A 633 19.60 31.74 29.14
N THR A 634 20.44 30.87 28.59
CA THR A 634 21.72 30.46 29.20
C THR A 634 22.96 31.03 28.52
N SER A 635 22.86 31.54 27.28
CA SER A 635 24.03 32.03 26.55
C SER A 635 24.66 33.25 27.22
N THR A 636 25.98 33.31 27.17
CA THR A 636 26.79 34.47 27.60
C THR A 636 27.28 35.30 26.42
N GLU A 637 26.95 34.90 25.19
CA GLU A 637 27.32 35.63 23.99
C GLU A 637 26.58 36.97 23.93
N PRO A 638 27.28 38.11 23.77
CA PRO A 638 26.66 39.43 23.88
C PRO A 638 25.45 39.66 22.97
N SER A 639 25.49 39.17 21.72
CA SER A 639 24.36 39.34 20.80
C SER A 639 23.12 38.55 21.21
N ILE A 640 23.27 37.35 21.78
CA ILE A 640 22.16 36.54 22.29
C ILE A 640 21.61 37.12 23.60
N VAL A 641 22.47 37.64 24.47
CA VAL A 641 22.05 38.32 25.70
C VAL A 641 21.27 39.61 25.37
N GLU A 642 21.75 40.39 24.41
CA GLU A 642 21.04 41.57 23.90
C GLU A 642 19.67 41.16 23.35
N LEU A 643 19.63 40.13 22.50
CA LEU A 643 18.41 39.62 21.88
C LEU A 643 17.38 39.13 22.91
N SER A 644 17.80 38.37 23.93
CA SER A 644 16.91 37.87 24.98
C SER A 644 16.45 38.94 25.97
N THR A 645 17.14 40.07 26.04
CA THR A 645 16.81 41.19 26.94
C THR A 645 15.94 42.25 26.27
N ALA A 646 16.12 42.45 24.97
CA ALA A 646 15.42 43.48 24.20
C ALA A 646 13.95 43.12 23.89
N TYR A 647 13.64 41.82 23.82
CA TYR A 647 12.34 41.31 23.37
C TYR A 647 11.75 40.28 24.34
N ASP A 648 10.42 40.23 24.38
CA ASP A 648 9.69 39.11 24.99
C ASP A 648 9.59 37.96 23.98
N TRP A 649 9.67 36.71 24.46
CA TRP A 649 9.60 35.53 23.62
C TRP A 649 8.52 34.58 24.10
N PHE A 650 7.73 34.06 23.16
CA PHE A 650 6.80 32.95 23.39
C PHE A 650 7.23 31.77 22.53
N PHE A 651 7.63 30.68 23.16
CA PHE A 651 7.99 29.44 22.47
C PHE A 651 6.91 28.38 22.69
N PHE A 652 6.43 27.79 21.60
CA PHE A 652 5.55 26.62 21.60
C PHE A 652 6.22 25.51 20.79
N PRO A 653 7.16 24.74 21.37
CA PRO A 653 7.96 23.79 20.62
C PRO A 653 7.15 22.67 19.95
N ILE A 654 5.98 22.34 20.50
CA ILE A 654 5.12 21.25 20.02
C ILE A 654 3.66 21.72 20.10
N VAL A 655 3.11 22.17 18.97
CA VAL A 655 1.70 22.55 18.87
C VAL A 655 0.76 21.39 18.48
N ASN A 656 1.31 20.27 17.98
CA ASN A 656 0.58 19.02 17.72
C ASN A 656 1.06 17.90 18.67
N PRO A 657 0.73 17.96 19.98
CA PRO A 657 1.24 16.99 20.95
C PRO A 657 0.72 15.56 20.72
N ASP A 658 -0.48 15.40 20.16
CA ASP A 658 -1.07 14.09 19.89
C ASP A 658 -0.35 13.38 18.74
N GLY A 659 -0.18 14.10 17.62
CA GLY A 659 0.59 13.59 16.49
C GLY A 659 2.03 13.32 16.90
N TYR A 660 2.69 14.26 17.60
CA TYR A 660 4.08 14.10 18.02
C TYR A 660 4.26 12.84 18.86
N ARG A 661 3.41 12.60 19.86
CA ARG A 661 3.45 11.36 20.65
C ARG A 661 3.22 10.11 19.79
N PHE A 662 2.27 10.16 18.85
CA PHE A 662 1.98 9.04 17.96
C PHE A 662 3.17 8.65 17.07
N THR A 663 4.08 9.58 16.75
CA THR A 663 5.30 9.26 16.00
C THR A 663 6.30 8.38 16.75
N PHE A 664 6.21 8.29 18.09
CA PHE A 664 7.05 7.39 18.88
C PHE A 664 6.40 6.02 19.14
N THR A 665 5.07 5.94 19.08
CA THR A 665 4.32 4.75 19.52
C THR A 665 3.56 4.04 18.41
N GLY A 666 3.25 4.73 17.31
CA GLY A 666 2.39 4.24 16.23
C GLY A 666 3.08 4.30 14.88
N ASP A 667 3.27 5.50 14.33
CA ASP A 667 3.87 5.68 13.00
C ASP A 667 4.81 6.89 12.98
N ARG A 668 6.11 6.62 12.83
CA ARG A 668 7.17 7.64 12.79
C ARG A 668 6.94 8.70 11.71
N LEU A 669 6.28 8.36 10.61
CA LEU A 669 6.03 9.26 9.48
C LEU A 669 4.68 9.98 9.58
N TRP A 670 3.97 9.86 10.70
CA TRP A 670 2.70 10.54 10.92
C TRP A 670 2.85 12.07 10.91
N ARG A 671 2.02 12.75 10.11
CA ARG A 671 2.06 14.22 9.93
C ARG A 671 0.98 14.96 10.70
N LYS A 672 -0.26 14.49 10.59
CA LYS A 672 -1.49 15.21 10.96
C LYS A 672 -1.72 15.25 12.48
N ASN A 673 -2.79 15.90 12.95
CA ASN A 673 -3.27 15.66 14.32
C ASN A 673 -3.94 14.27 14.43
N ARG A 674 -4.65 13.97 15.54
CA ARG A 674 -5.24 12.65 15.79
C ARG A 674 -6.77 12.64 15.84
N LYS A 675 -7.48 13.67 15.38
CA LYS A 675 -8.96 13.65 15.36
C LYS A 675 -9.50 12.63 14.32
N PRO A 676 -10.42 11.71 14.66
CA PRO A 676 -10.95 10.73 13.71
C PRO A 676 -11.93 11.34 12.70
N TYR A 677 -11.87 10.87 11.46
CA TYR A 677 -12.75 11.25 10.36
C TYR A 677 -13.09 10.02 9.50
N GLY A 678 -14.20 9.34 9.80
CA GLY A 678 -14.59 8.10 9.11
C GLY A 678 -13.59 6.97 9.33
N LEU A 679 -13.06 6.40 8.23
CA LEU A 679 -11.96 5.44 8.26
C LEU A 679 -10.64 6.11 8.68
N CYS A 680 -10.42 7.32 8.17
CA CYS A 680 -9.16 8.02 8.32
C CYS A 680 -9.09 8.83 9.61
N ARG A 681 -7.92 9.44 9.84
CA ARG A 681 -7.66 10.25 11.03
C ARG A 681 -6.73 11.40 10.69
N GLY A 682 -6.96 12.49 11.39
CA GLY A 682 -6.10 13.65 11.42
C GLY A 682 -6.40 14.66 10.32
N VAL A 683 -6.14 15.92 10.64
CA VAL A 683 -6.12 17.08 9.75
C VAL A 683 -4.70 17.60 9.63
N ASP A 684 -4.31 18.08 8.45
CA ASP A 684 -3.12 18.90 8.29
C ASP A 684 -3.39 20.25 8.98
N LEU A 685 -2.82 20.42 10.18
CA LEU A 685 -3.01 21.63 10.97
C LEU A 685 -2.53 22.89 10.24
N ASN A 686 -1.57 22.79 9.32
CA ASN A 686 -1.09 23.88 8.49
C ASN A 686 -1.88 24.03 7.17
N ARG A 687 -3.10 23.46 7.12
CA ARG A 687 -4.16 23.73 6.14
C ARG A 687 -5.47 24.15 6.81
N ASN A 688 -5.54 24.17 8.15
CA ASN A 688 -6.78 24.37 8.89
C ASN A 688 -7.07 25.83 9.30
N PHE A 689 -6.15 26.78 9.07
CA PHE A 689 -6.37 28.18 9.47
C PHE A 689 -7.33 28.91 8.52
N ASP A 690 -8.08 29.89 9.04
CA ASP A 690 -9.00 30.75 8.26
C ASP A 690 -8.25 31.78 7.40
N SER A 691 -7.44 31.29 6.47
CA SER A 691 -6.68 32.08 5.50
C SER A 691 -6.75 31.39 4.15
N ASN A 692 -7.81 31.71 3.40
CA ASN A 692 -8.17 31.04 2.15
C ASN A 692 -8.38 29.52 2.33
N TRP A 693 -8.93 29.12 3.47
CA TRP A 693 -9.17 27.72 3.84
C TRP A 693 -9.92 26.94 2.73
N GLY A 694 -9.52 25.68 2.51
CA GLY A 694 -10.07 24.82 1.45
C GLY A 694 -9.68 25.25 0.03
N GLY A 695 -8.68 26.13 -0.11
CA GLY A 695 -8.18 26.59 -1.40
C GLY A 695 -7.08 25.70 -1.99
N VAL A 696 -6.27 26.28 -2.87
CA VAL A 696 -5.19 25.58 -3.59
C VAL A 696 -4.21 24.87 -2.63
N GLY A 697 -3.77 23.68 -3.02
CA GLY A 697 -2.78 22.89 -2.28
C GLY A 697 -3.27 22.39 -0.92
N SER A 698 -4.58 22.13 -0.82
CA SER A 698 -5.24 21.47 0.31
C SER A 698 -6.28 20.49 -0.22
N SER A 699 -6.67 19.51 0.59
CA SER A 699 -7.66 18.49 0.23
C SER A 699 -8.88 18.54 1.15
N ASP A 700 -10.04 18.13 0.62
CA ASP A 700 -11.28 17.85 1.36
C ASP A 700 -11.47 16.35 1.65
N ASP A 701 -10.58 15.49 1.14
CA ASP A 701 -10.54 14.06 1.46
C ASP A 701 -9.88 13.83 2.83
N PRO A 702 -10.61 13.27 3.83
CA PRO A 702 -10.06 12.97 5.15
C PRO A 702 -8.85 12.02 5.18
N CYS A 703 -8.68 11.21 4.14
CA CYS A 703 -7.59 10.25 4.02
C CYS A 703 -6.32 10.89 3.46
N SER A 704 -6.44 12.02 2.76
CA SER A 704 -5.28 12.75 2.24
C SER A 704 -4.39 13.29 3.36
N TYR A 705 -3.09 13.37 3.09
CA TYR A 705 -2.09 13.90 4.02
C TYR A 705 -2.21 15.42 4.23
N ASP A 706 -2.83 16.14 3.28
CA ASP A 706 -3.06 17.58 3.26
C ASP A 706 -4.55 17.94 3.49
N PHE A 707 -5.33 17.02 4.08
CA PHE A 707 -6.71 17.24 4.46
C PHE A 707 -6.84 18.49 5.33
N SER A 708 -7.65 19.46 4.86
CA SER A 708 -7.79 20.78 5.47
C SER A 708 -8.75 20.83 6.66
N GLY A 709 -9.49 19.76 6.94
CA GLY A 709 -10.48 19.69 8.01
C GLY A 709 -11.92 19.84 7.51
N SER A 710 -12.87 19.85 8.44
CA SER A 710 -14.30 19.99 8.12
C SER A 710 -14.75 21.45 7.96
N SER A 711 -13.97 22.38 8.50
CA SER A 711 -14.10 23.82 8.38
C SER A 711 -12.78 24.48 8.76
N ALA A 712 -12.60 25.76 8.43
CA ALA A 712 -11.54 26.56 9.04
C ALA A 712 -11.64 26.47 10.58
N PHE A 713 -10.51 26.29 11.24
CA PHE A 713 -10.40 26.10 12.70
C PHE A 713 -11.25 24.95 13.24
N SER A 714 -11.43 23.86 12.48
CA SER A 714 -12.09 22.65 12.97
C SER A 714 -11.28 21.90 14.03
N GLU A 715 -9.99 22.18 14.13
CA GLU A 715 -9.05 21.49 15.02
C GLU A 715 -8.69 22.34 16.24
N PRO A 716 -8.78 21.78 17.46
CA PRO A 716 -8.54 22.55 18.69
C PRO A 716 -7.10 23.08 18.78
N GLU A 717 -6.13 22.40 18.16
CA GLU A 717 -4.74 22.87 18.10
C GLU A 717 -4.60 24.17 17.31
N SER A 718 -5.26 24.27 16.15
CA SER A 718 -5.23 25.49 15.33
C SER A 718 -6.00 26.64 15.98
N VAL A 719 -7.12 26.33 16.66
CA VAL A 719 -7.90 27.30 17.45
C VAL A 719 -7.03 27.90 18.56
N ALA A 720 -6.31 27.06 19.30
CA ALA A 720 -5.47 27.50 20.42
C ALA A 720 -4.40 28.52 19.99
N ILE A 721 -3.73 28.28 18.85
CA ILE A 721 -2.74 29.22 18.29
C ILE A 721 -3.43 30.54 17.88
N ALA A 722 -4.57 30.45 17.20
CA ALA A 722 -5.29 31.62 16.71
C ALA A 722 -5.84 32.49 17.85
N GLU A 723 -6.42 31.88 18.88
CA GLU A 723 -6.92 32.57 20.07
C GLU A 723 -5.79 33.21 20.86
N PHE A 724 -4.66 32.51 21.04
CA PHE A 724 -3.47 33.08 21.66
C PHE A 724 -2.99 34.33 20.92
N LEU A 725 -2.85 34.28 19.59
CA LEU A 725 -2.39 35.43 18.80
C LEU A 725 -3.40 36.58 18.86
N ARG A 726 -4.70 36.32 18.70
CA ARG A 726 -5.76 37.35 18.81
C ARG A 726 -5.74 38.04 20.17
N ALA A 727 -5.58 37.28 21.25
CA ALA A 727 -5.57 37.81 22.61
C ALA A 727 -4.30 38.61 22.95
N ASN A 728 -3.16 38.30 22.30
CA ASN A 728 -1.85 38.81 22.71
C ASN A 728 -1.17 39.73 21.70
N VAL A 729 -1.61 39.80 20.43
CA VAL A 729 -0.90 40.59 19.40
C VAL A 729 -0.77 42.08 19.78
N GLN A 730 -1.84 42.67 20.32
CA GLN A 730 -1.81 44.06 20.77
C GLN A 730 -1.22 44.21 22.17
N SER A 731 -1.71 43.42 23.14
CA SER A 731 -1.36 43.55 24.56
C SER A 731 0.10 43.19 24.85
N ALA A 732 0.63 42.14 24.22
CA ALA A 732 2.04 41.75 24.30
C ALA A 732 2.89 42.37 23.17
N ARG A 733 2.29 43.22 22.33
CA ARG A 733 2.96 43.91 21.22
C ARG A 733 3.75 42.94 20.32
N ILE A 734 3.10 41.85 19.89
CA ILE A 734 3.73 40.82 19.05
C ILE A 734 4.04 41.42 17.68
N ARG A 735 5.28 41.29 17.24
CA ARG A 735 5.75 41.84 15.95
C ARG A 735 6.31 40.80 15.00
N THR A 736 6.73 39.65 15.52
CA THR A 736 7.29 38.56 14.72
C THR A 736 6.67 37.23 15.11
N TYR A 737 6.31 36.43 14.10
CA TYR A 737 5.83 35.05 14.21
C TYR A 737 6.71 34.15 13.33
N ILE A 738 7.31 33.12 13.91
CA ILE A 738 8.17 32.18 13.20
C ILE A 738 7.64 30.75 13.38
N ALA A 739 7.26 30.12 12.28
CA ALA A 739 6.90 28.71 12.23
C ALA A 739 8.12 27.87 11.83
N LEU A 740 8.43 26.80 12.57
CA LEU A 740 9.52 25.88 12.26
C LEU A 740 8.96 24.58 11.69
N HIS A 741 9.34 24.25 10.46
CA HIS A 741 9.04 23.01 9.74
C HIS A 741 10.32 22.31 9.28
N SER A 742 10.18 21.11 8.71
CA SER A 742 11.22 20.47 7.91
C SER A 742 10.58 19.58 6.85
N TYR A 743 11.19 19.29 5.71
CA TYR A 743 12.52 19.67 5.26
C TYR A 743 12.41 20.38 3.91
N SER A 744 13.47 21.11 3.53
CA SER A 744 13.76 21.56 2.15
C SER A 744 14.82 22.66 2.12
N GLN A 745 15.29 23.14 3.28
CA GLN A 745 16.20 24.29 3.40
C GLN A 745 15.61 25.57 2.79
N LEU A 746 14.42 25.95 3.27
CA LEU A 746 13.70 27.14 2.81
C LEU A 746 13.45 28.11 3.97
N LEU A 747 13.52 29.41 3.70
CA LEU A 747 13.03 30.46 4.61
C LEU A 747 12.04 31.33 3.86
N MET A 748 10.76 31.21 4.19
CA MET A 748 9.67 31.76 3.40
C MET A 748 8.81 32.73 4.21
N PHE A 749 8.09 33.58 3.49
CA PHE A 749 7.10 34.52 4.04
C PHE A 749 5.78 34.48 3.24
N PRO A 750 4.68 35.10 3.70
CA PRO A 750 3.41 35.06 2.99
C PRO A 750 3.45 35.75 1.60
N TYR A 751 2.56 35.41 0.68
CA TYR A 751 1.48 34.42 0.81
C TYR A 751 1.88 33.05 0.24
N GLY A 752 1.18 32.01 0.71
CA GLY A 752 1.21 30.68 0.11
C GLY A 752 0.13 30.45 -0.95
N HIS A 753 -1.01 31.12 -0.84
CA HIS A 753 -2.19 30.78 -1.65
C HIS A 753 -2.28 31.55 -2.98
N THR A 754 -1.48 32.61 -3.15
CA THR A 754 -1.55 33.54 -4.28
C THR A 754 -0.16 34.08 -4.64
N GLU A 755 0.01 34.48 -5.90
CA GLU A 755 1.19 35.22 -6.38
C GLU A 755 1.18 36.70 -5.97
N GLU A 756 0.07 37.20 -5.40
CA GLU A 756 -0.02 38.57 -4.89
C GLU A 756 1.03 38.81 -3.80
N ARG A 757 1.77 39.91 -3.93
CA ARG A 757 2.78 40.31 -2.95
C ARG A 757 2.12 40.94 -1.73
N VAL A 758 2.62 40.58 -0.54
CA VAL A 758 2.29 41.27 0.71
C VAL A 758 2.71 42.74 0.69
N ALA A 759 2.05 43.59 1.48
CA ALA A 759 2.29 45.04 1.47
C ALA A 759 3.74 45.42 1.83
N ASN A 760 4.40 44.63 2.69
CA ASN A 760 5.79 44.83 3.11
C ASN A 760 6.76 43.81 2.48
N TYR A 761 6.48 43.37 1.25
CA TYR A 761 7.23 42.33 0.54
C TYR A 761 8.74 42.57 0.54
N ASP A 762 9.18 43.78 0.17
CA ASP A 762 10.61 44.10 0.08
C ASP A 762 11.31 44.04 1.44
N HIS A 763 10.59 44.35 2.53
CA HIS A 763 11.11 44.23 3.89
C HIS A 763 11.28 42.75 4.28
N LEU A 764 10.26 41.91 4.05
CA LEU A 764 10.34 40.48 4.37
C LEU A 764 11.41 39.78 3.52
N LYS A 765 11.52 40.14 2.24
CA LYS A 765 12.59 39.68 1.36
C LYS A 765 13.97 40.04 1.93
N SER A 766 14.16 41.28 2.35
CA SER A 766 15.43 41.72 2.96
C SER A 766 15.74 40.98 4.26
N ILE A 767 14.75 40.81 5.14
CA ILE A 767 14.88 40.04 6.39
C ILE A 767 15.31 38.60 6.08
N THR A 768 14.63 37.94 5.14
CA THR A 768 14.94 36.57 4.72
C THR A 768 16.33 36.44 4.11
N GLU A 769 16.74 37.34 3.20
CA GLU A 769 18.07 37.32 2.58
C GLU A 769 19.19 37.49 3.63
N LYS A 770 19.01 38.40 4.61
CA LYS A 770 19.98 38.58 5.71
C LYS A 770 20.03 37.37 6.63
N ALA A 771 18.88 36.77 6.92
CA ALA A 771 18.78 35.57 7.74
C ALA A 771 19.48 34.38 7.08
N ILE A 772 19.24 34.14 5.79
CA ILE A 772 19.89 33.09 5.00
C ILE A 772 21.40 33.31 4.97
N ALA A 773 21.86 34.54 4.70
CA ALA A 773 23.30 34.83 4.68
C ALA A 773 23.97 34.55 6.03
N ALA A 774 23.32 34.89 7.15
CA ALA A 774 23.82 34.60 8.50
C ALA A 774 23.82 33.10 8.81
N LEU A 775 22.76 32.38 8.41
CA LEU A 775 22.65 30.93 8.55
C LEU A 775 23.76 30.22 7.78
N THR A 776 23.91 30.52 6.49
CA THR A 776 24.93 29.93 5.61
C THR A 776 26.34 30.22 6.10
N ALA A 777 26.59 31.37 6.74
CA ALA A 777 27.90 31.69 7.29
C ALA A 777 28.34 30.77 8.45
N VAL A 778 27.43 30.06 9.10
CA VAL A 778 27.77 29.15 10.22
C VAL A 778 28.36 27.83 9.70
N ASN A 779 27.62 27.14 8.82
CA ASN A 779 27.95 25.77 8.40
C ASN A 779 28.00 25.57 6.87
N GLY A 780 27.80 26.62 6.07
CA GLY A 780 27.73 26.53 4.60
C GLY A 780 26.40 25.99 4.07
N THR A 781 25.39 25.78 4.92
CA THR A 781 24.09 25.26 4.51
C THR A 781 23.34 26.29 3.65
N GLU A 782 22.99 25.90 2.44
CA GLU A 782 22.34 26.78 1.47
C GLU A 782 20.82 26.73 1.64
N PHE A 783 20.22 27.90 1.85
CA PHE A 783 18.76 28.06 1.92
C PHE A 783 18.27 28.89 0.74
N ARG A 784 17.04 28.60 0.28
CA ARG A 784 16.30 29.46 -0.66
C ARG A 784 15.25 30.27 0.08
N GLY A 785 15.02 31.51 -0.33
CA GLY A 785 14.00 32.37 0.26
C GLY A 785 13.15 33.14 -0.74
N GLY A 786 11.95 33.52 -0.30
CA GLY A 786 10.93 34.21 -1.09
C GLY A 786 9.55 34.03 -0.46
N SER A 787 8.48 34.43 -1.16
CA SER A 787 7.13 34.07 -0.69
C SER A 787 6.92 32.56 -0.77
N LYS A 788 6.03 32.01 0.06
CA LYS A 788 5.69 30.57 0.02
C LYS A 788 5.23 30.14 -1.38
N TYR A 789 4.40 30.95 -2.05
CA TYR A 789 3.93 30.67 -3.40
C TYR A 789 5.08 30.52 -4.42
N GLU A 790 6.06 31.44 -4.39
CA GLU A 790 7.21 31.43 -5.31
C GLU A 790 8.25 30.34 -4.96
N THR A 791 8.36 29.98 -3.68
CA THR A 791 9.52 29.26 -3.14
C THR A 791 9.28 27.77 -2.95
N ILE A 792 8.06 27.31 -2.71
CA ILE A 792 7.79 25.88 -2.54
C ILE A 792 6.70 25.43 -3.51
N TYR A 793 5.46 25.79 -3.22
CA TYR A 793 4.29 25.51 -4.03
C TYR A 793 3.07 26.28 -3.48
N PRO A 794 2.07 26.56 -4.34
CA PRO A 794 0.78 27.10 -3.92
C PRO A 794 0.12 26.25 -2.82
N SER A 795 -0.22 26.87 -1.68
CA SER A 795 -0.85 26.24 -0.51
C SER A 795 -1.74 27.23 0.25
N SER A 796 -2.85 26.75 0.81
CA SER A 796 -3.83 27.57 1.53
C SER A 796 -4.02 27.11 2.97
N GLY A 797 -4.67 27.94 3.81
CA GLY A 797 -4.97 27.59 5.20
C GLY A 797 -3.77 27.47 6.13
N GLY A 798 -2.64 28.08 5.77
CA GLY A 798 -1.39 27.99 6.54
C GLY A 798 -1.29 29.00 7.69
N SER A 799 -0.54 28.64 8.74
CA SER A 799 -0.38 29.42 9.98
C SER A 799 0.21 30.81 9.72
N ILE A 800 1.26 30.93 8.90
CA ILE A 800 1.92 32.22 8.67
C ILE A 800 1.09 33.21 7.84
N ASP A 801 0.31 32.72 6.86
CA ASP A 801 -0.57 33.57 6.05
C ASP A 801 -1.67 34.16 6.95
N TRP A 802 -2.19 33.32 7.85
CA TRP A 802 -3.16 33.73 8.87
C TRP A 802 -2.54 34.68 9.89
N ALA A 803 -1.35 34.38 10.43
CA ALA A 803 -0.68 35.23 11.42
C ALA A 803 -0.38 36.63 10.86
N TYR A 804 -0.03 36.73 9.57
CA TYR A 804 0.32 37.98 8.93
C TYR A 804 -0.87 38.93 8.80
N ARG A 805 -1.93 38.51 8.09
CA ARG A 805 -3.04 39.41 7.74
C ARG A 805 -4.20 39.33 8.75
N PRO A 806 -4.90 38.20 8.93
CA PRO A 806 -5.90 38.04 10.00
C PRO A 806 -5.35 38.25 11.42
N GLY A 807 -4.14 37.78 11.70
CA GLY A 807 -3.49 37.83 13.02
C GLY A 807 -2.77 39.16 13.31
N GLY A 808 -2.47 39.95 12.27
CA GLY A 808 -1.89 41.29 12.41
C GLY A 808 -0.41 41.32 12.81
N VAL A 809 0.34 40.23 12.59
CA VAL A 809 1.77 40.17 12.89
C VAL A 809 2.59 40.55 11.65
N PRO A 810 3.31 41.69 11.62
CA PRO A 810 3.90 42.21 10.39
C PRO A 810 5.09 41.42 9.85
N VAL A 811 5.82 40.69 10.71
CA VAL A 811 6.94 39.82 10.31
C VAL A 811 6.54 38.37 10.58
N SER A 812 5.94 37.70 9.59
CA SER A 812 5.59 36.27 9.67
C SER A 812 6.48 35.45 8.74
N LEU A 813 7.20 34.49 9.30
CA LEU A 813 8.19 33.68 8.58
C LEU A 813 7.96 32.18 8.84
N THR A 814 8.31 31.34 7.88
CA THR A 814 8.36 29.89 8.07
C THR A 814 9.72 29.35 7.62
N PHE A 815 10.32 28.50 8.44
CA PHE A 815 11.50 27.72 8.07
C PHE A 815 11.06 26.34 7.60
N GLU A 816 11.64 25.84 6.52
CA GLU A 816 11.81 24.42 6.25
C GLU A 816 13.28 24.10 6.53
N LEU A 817 13.57 23.45 7.66
CA LEU A 817 14.92 23.18 8.15
C LEU A 817 15.68 22.17 7.24
N ARG A 818 16.84 21.69 7.72
CA ARG A 818 17.77 20.83 6.97
C ARG A 818 17.12 19.62 6.31
N GLY A 819 17.81 19.18 5.26
CA GLY A 819 17.34 18.22 4.27
C GLY A 819 17.11 18.97 2.97
N PRO A 820 18.01 18.90 1.98
CA PRO A 820 17.70 19.44 0.64
C PRO A 820 16.50 18.71 0.03
N PRO A 821 15.86 19.26 -1.02
CA PRO A 821 14.68 18.65 -1.64
C PRO A 821 14.84 17.20 -2.13
N ASP A 822 16.07 16.76 -2.37
CA ASP A 822 16.43 15.39 -2.76
C ASP A 822 17.16 14.60 -1.66
N SER A 823 17.09 15.06 -0.41
CA SER A 823 17.62 14.36 0.77
C SER A 823 17.02 12.96 0.90
N THR A 824 17.87 11.97 1.16
CA THR A 824 17.45 10.61 1.51
C THR A 824 16.93 10.51 2.94
N ASP A 825 17.42 11.37 3.85
CA ASP A 825 16.99 11.38 5.25
C ASP A 825 15.57 11.94 5.40
N MET A 826 15.14 12.85 4.52
CA MET A 826 13.81 13.49 4.56
C MET A 826 13.47 14.05 5.95
N PHE A 827 12.54 13.40 6.67
CA PHE A 827 12.10 13.77 8.02
C PHE A 827 12.85 13.00 9.13
N ILE A 828 13.74 12.08 8.78
CA ILE A 828 14.47 11.14 9.64
C ILE A 828 15.93 11.65 9.77
N LEU A 829 16.07 12.93 10.11
CA LEU A 829 17.37 13.59 10.16
C LEU A 829 18.18 13.07 11.37
N PRO A 830 19.42 12.58 11.18
CA PRO A 830 20.25 12.05 12.27
C PRO A 830 20.39 13.02 13.44
N ALA A 831 20.34 12.52 14.69
CA ALA A 831 20.37 13.36 15.88
C ALA A 831 21.63 14.23 16.01
N GLU A 832 22.76 13.79 15.45
CA GLU A 832 24.00 14.58 15.34
C GLU A 832 23.86 15.89 14.55
N GLN A 833 22.81 16.03 13.73
CA GLN A 833 22.49 17.24 12.99
C GLN A 833 21.74 18.28 13.83
N ILE A 834 21.18 17.91 14.99
CA ILE A 834 20.36 18.82 15.82
C ILE A 834 21.17 20.06 16.23
N LEU A 835 22.38 19.88 16.75
CA LEU A 835 23.25 21.01 17.14
C LEU A 835 23.63 21.91 15.96
N PRO A 836 24.15 21.39 14.82
CA PRO A 836 24.39 22.19 13.62
C PRO A 836 23.17 23.00 13.15
N VAL A 837 21.98 22.39 13.13
CA VAL A 837 20.71 23.06 12.76
C VAL A 837 20.35 24.14 13.78
N GLY A 838 20.51 23.85 15.07
CA GLY A 838 20.25 24.82 16.13
C GLY A 838 21.15 26.06 16.00
N MET A 839 22.45 25.86 15.76
CA MET A 839 23.43 26.94 15.65
C MET A 839 23.21 27.84 14.44
N GLU A 840 22.95 27.26 13.27
CA GLU A 840 22.70 28.04 12.04
C GLU A 840 21.36 28.79 12.12
N THR A 841 20.33 28.17 12.71
CA THR A 841 19.02 28.79 12.92
C THR A 841 19.10 29.91 13.94
N LEU A 842 19.93 29.78 14.99
CA LEU A 842 20.18 30.86 15.95
C LEU A 842 20.80 32.09 15.28
N ALA A 843 21.78 31.89 14.39
CA ALA A 843 22.37 32.98 13.61
C ALA A 843 21.32 33.65 12.72
N ALA A 844 20.44 32.87 12.09
CA ALA A 844 19.31 33.38 11.32
C ALA A 844 18.37 34.22 12.19
N PHE A 845 18.01 33.76 13.40
CA PHE A 845 17.13 34.48 14.32
C PHE A 845 17.71 35.84 14.74
N VAL A 846 19.01 35.89 15.05
CA VAL A 846 19.71 37.15 15.34
C VAL A 846 19.61 38.11 14.16
N ALA A 847 19.85 37.63 12.94
CA ALA A 847 19.77 38.44 11.74
C ALA A 847 18.33 38.90 11.42
N ILE A 848 17.33 38.03 11.59
CA ILE A 848 15.90 38.36 11.41
C ILE A 848 15.52 39.52 12.31
N VAL A 849 15.81 39.41 13.60
CA VAL A 849 15.38 40.40 14.58
C VAL A 849 16.14 41.72 14.40
N ARG A 850 17.44 41.68 14.11
CA ARG A 850 18.24 42.88 13.83
C ARG A 850 17.75 43.61 12.59
N GLU A 851 17.48 42.89 11.50
CA GLU A 851 17.01 43.51 10.27
C GLU A 851 15.59 44.05 10.42
N ALA A 852 14.71 43.32 11.11
CA ALA A 852 13.37 43.80 11.42
C ALA A 852 13.39 45.06 12.34
N ALA A 853 14.31 45.13 13.31
CA ALA A 853 14.52 46.32 14.13
C ALA A 853 15.02 47.50 13.28
N ARG A 854 15.99 47.27 12.40
CA ARG A 854 16.51 48.29 11.47
C ARG A 854 15.41 48.86 10.55
N LEU A 855 14.43 48.04 10.20
CA LEU A 855 13.27 48.39 9.38
C LEU A 855 12.10 48.99 10.18
N GLY A 856 12.26 49.17 11.49
CA GLY A 856 11.30 49.86 12.36
C GLY A 856 10.14 49.01 12.88
N TYR A 857 10.17 47.69 12.74
CA TYR A 857 9.06 46.83 13.22
C TYR A 857 8.94 46.77 14.74
N TYR A 858 10.02 47.09 15.45
CA TYR A 858 10.07 47.12 16.90
C TYR A 858 10.10 48.55 17.48
N ASP A 859 10.00 49.58 16.64
CA ASP A 859 9.86 50.95 17.09
C ASP A 859 8.50 51.14 17.79
N ASP A 860 8.43 52.15 18.66
CA ASP A 860 7.30 52.34 19.57
C ASP A 860 5.98 52.70 18.89
#